data_AF-A0A943BUN2-F1
#
_entry.id   AF-A0A943BUN2-F1
#
_cell.length_a   1.000
_cell.length_b   1.000
_cell.length_c   1.000
_cell.angle_alpha   90.00
_cell.angle_beta   90.00
_cell.angle_gamma   90.00
#
_symmetry.space_group_name_H-M   'P 1'
#
loop_
_entity.id
_entity.type
_entity.pdbx_description
1 polymer ?
#
loop_
_entity_poly.entity_id
_entity_poly.type
_entity_poly.pdbx_seq_one_letter_code
_entity_poly.pdbx_strand_id
1 'polypeptide(L)'
;MTDLDFIKALRLYGEKAAYGSMSAQMESLIGEVLGGGMTKEYLDRRYQSMVDAFLGCTFNPVSNHKLVLSSGDVLNIMNNDDAKKTPCAQIKKSNGKTLYFAEADTRLMGGIALNGATVNIYESASGIYLPLITNAKDGAQVNIYCDNVALGTINNGNSAQMTIEVKKADKTFSVTDSIENAGKLIIKNSLASSKIPVCDLTNQNELSLVNCVLQCKGTLKNDGTVNGMVDVCGGKRDYENAYYTVGSQLMEGTGTYTDLYFTSTAKQGVKIAGTQTVTNYISNPNCRLRTGENIVLTGSCGVANNKLKSAVTLKAYSSTSDLVFDNLVRIIGDVELYGKCKFNDTLYLADTANQFTLHDETNVKGDFIYDGGSIVGGEKLRLYNNVDINTGSPSLTNLLLVGKKPQTIHMAKPMTVTKLQNYNTSVGGVTFDNTIKVSSVLDSGGTYNYQNSENIVLIDNACVSDHAMKGDISAENWTCTESLQVSGTLNAAGTINLTNAADVTTKQYKQSGGTLTVGEDSTLYCEENFIQTGKTVNDGTIFIGEDGKIASTFSGGTLKAKGDLMLAGDFAANELILDSKLPQKFENSSTTNIKNLTIKNDSRSGVEVNSKIYVSGAFSNQCKNLVHSENIILSGDAAYVVDGVTKNDLALSGQYTLKAGETLTVYGTLSLLPNATLSVQNGAQLLVVGDIRADSASVSVESGGSVYVQGHSVSKSGTWRVDGSMRMDEYLDSFSDVWNIGGDVTVKEDTKMTSSTVGGNGVLRMMGDLMVSSGTWNKPNVVFVSKLPQNVSGSSISVNQITIENSSKSGITFDSTVYYYGNCINDDSIIVNPSKMIAKS
;
A
#
# COMPACT_ATOMS: atom_id res chain seq x y z
N MET A 1 4.42 58.40 -54.05
CA MET A 1 5.88 58.29 -54.26
C MET A 1 6.26 56.90 -53.79
N THR A 2 6.87 56.06 -54.62
CA THR A 2 7.30 54.72 -54.16
C THR A 2 8.45 54.88 -53.16
N ASP A 3 8.65 53.92 -52.24
CA ASP A 3 9.77 53.98 -51.29
C ASP A 3 11.12 54.11 -52.02
N LEU A 4 11.22 53.56 -53.24
CA LEU A 4 12.38 53.71 -54.11
C LEU A 4 12.53 55.14 -54.63
N ASP A 5 11.46 55.80 -55.05
CA ASP A 5 11.51 57.20 -55.47
C ASP A 5 11.88 58.11 -54.30
N PHE A 6 11.39 57.79 -53.10
CA PHE A 6 11.73 58.51 -51.88
C PHE A 6 13.19 58.31 -51.45
N ILE A 7 13.71 57.07 -51.49
CA ILE A 7 15.12 56.75 -51.20
C ILE A 7 16.05 57.35 -52.27
N LYS A 8 15.68 57.27 -53.56
CA LYS A 8 16.42 57.91 -54.65
C LYS A 8 16.46 59.42 -54.44
N ALA A 9 15.34 60.04 -54.08
CA ALA A 9 15.28 61.48 -53.79
C ALA A 9 16.14 61.86 -52.56
N LEU A 10 16.06 61.09 -51.46
CA LEU A 10 16.90 61.29 -50.26
C LEU A 10 18.39 61.14 -50.55
N ARG A 11 18.78 60.12 -51.32
CA ARG A 11 20.18 59.89 -51.69
C ARG A 11 20.68 60.95 -52.67
N LEU A 12 19.91 61.30 -53.70
CA LEU A 12 20.23 62.41 -54.62
C LEU A 12 20.34 63.74 -53.88
N TYR A 13 19.51 63.98 -52.86
CA TYR A 13 19.61 65.16 -52.00
C TYR A 13 20.89 65.16 -51.16
N GLY A 14 21.25 64.01 -50.57
CA GLY A 14 22.52 63.84 -49.84
C GLY A 14 23.75 64.04 -50.73
N GLU A 15 23.76 63.47 -51.94
CA GLU A 15 24.84 63.66 -52.92
C GLU A 15 24.91 65.12 -53.40
N LYS A 16 23.78 65.80 -53.57
CA LYS A 16 23.72 67.23 -53.91
C LYS A 16 24.30 68.11 -52.81
N ALA A 17 24.00 67.81 -51.54
CA ALA A 17 24.55 68.54 -50.39
C ALA A 17 26.05 68.29 -50.20
N ALA A 18 26.51 67.04 -50.38
CA ALA A 18 27.93 66.68 -50.34
C ALA A 18 28.71 67.34 -51.48
N TYR A 19 28.18 67.31 -52.71
CA TYR A 19 28.78 68.02 -53.84
C TYR A 19 28.81 69.54 -53.62
N GLY A 20 27.71 70.16 -53.17
CA GLY A 20 27.67 71.60 -52.94
C GLY A 20 28.64 72.08 -51.86
N SER A 21 28.84 71.30 -50.79
CA SER A 21 29.82 71.62 -49.75
C SER A 21 31.27 71.44 -50.22
N MET A 22 31.55 70.38 -51.00
CA MET A 22 32.88 70.16 -51.56
C MET A 22 33.22 71.14 -52.70
N SER A 23 32.28 71.50 -53.57
CA SER A 23 32.53 72.45 -54.66
C SER A 23 32.79 73.86 -54.11
N ALA A 24 32.04 74.28 -53.08
CA ALA A 24 32.25 75.57 -52.42
C ALA A 24 33.59 75.65 -51.67
N GLN A 25 34.07 74.54 -51.11
CA GLN A 25 35.41 74.47 -50.52
C GLN A 25 36.51 74.53 -51.57
N MET A 26 36.32 73.91 -52.75
CA MET A 26 37.29 73.93 -53.85
C MET A 26 37.35 75.27 -54.59
N GLU A 27 36.28 76.09 -54.55
CA GLU A 27 36.29 77.47 -55.04
C GLU A 27 36.93 78.47 -54.06
N SER A 28 37.30 78.03 -52.85
CA SER A 28 38.04 78.85 -51.91
C SER A 28 39.55 78.80 -52.19
N LEU A 29 40.25 79.91 -51.90
CA LEU A 29 41.70 80.03 -52.06
C LEU A 29 42.51 78.94 -51.31
N ILE A 30 41.93 78.36 -50.26
CA ILE A 30 42.52 77.24 -49.49
C ILE A 30 42.28 75.88 -50.17
N GLY A 31 41.14 75.70 -50.81
CA GLY A 31 40.81 74.47 -51.54
C GLY A 31 41.68 74.26 -52.77
N GLU A 32 42.05 75.36 -53.46
CA GLU A 32 42.95 75.35 -54.62
C GLU A 32 44.36 74.83 -54.29
N VAL A 33 44.82 75.01 -53.05
CA VAL A 33 46.16 74.60 -52.58
C VAL A 33 46.15 73.18 -51.98
N LEU A 34 45.07 72.78 -51.30
CA LEU A 34 45.00 71.49 -50.59
C LEU A 34 44.30 70.37 -51.38
N GLY A 35 43.58 70.69 -52.47
CA GLY A 35 42.74 69.76 -53.23
C GLY A 35 43.45 68.75 -54.14
N GLY A 36 44.79 68.68 -54.12
CA GLY A 36 45.55 67.65 -54.83
C GLY A 36 45.30 67.60 -56.35
N GLY A 37 44.94 68.72 -56.98
CA GLY A 37 44.65 68.80 -58.42
C GLY A 37 43.23 68.38 -58.84
N MET A 38 42.30 68.16 -57.90
CA MET A 38 40.89 67.96 -58.24
C MET A 38 40.23 69.29 -58.63
N THR A 39 39.94 69.48 -59.91
CA THR A 39 39.27 70.69 -60.42
C THR A 39 37.74 70.60 -60.23
N LYS A 40 37.06 71.75 -60.19
CA LYS A 40 35.58 71.80 -60.17
C LYS A 40 34.96 70.94 -61.29
N GLU A 41 35.54 70.96 -62.49
CA GLU A 41 35.09 70.15 -63.63
C GLU A 41 35.25 68.64 -63.43
N TYR A 42 36.18 68.20 -62.59
CA TYR A 42 36.29 66.80 -62.18
C TYR A 42 35.18 66.40 -61.20
N LEU A 43 34.86 67.28 -60.24
CA LEU A 43 33.75 67.08 -59.31
C LEU A 43 32.39 67.14 -60.01
N ASP A 44 32.21 68.05 -60.98
CA ASP A 44 30.99 68.17 -61.78
C ASP A 44 30.74 66.90 -62.59
N ARG A 45 31.77 66.36 -63.26
CA ARG A 45 31.68 65.09 -63.98
C ARG A 45 31.40 63.91 -63.05
N ARG A 46 32.01 63.88 -61.88
CA ARG A 46 31.81 62.80 -60.90
C ARG A 46 30.40 62.84 -60.30
N TYR A 47 29.93 64.03 -59.94
CA TYR A 47 28.57 64.26 -59.48
C TYR A 47 27.55 63.89 -60.56
N GLN A 48 27.74 64.36 -61.79
CA GLN A 48 26.84 64.01 -62.90
C GLN A 48 26.87 62.52 -63.22
N SER A 49 28.05 61.86 -63.20
CA SER A 49 28.15 60.41 -63.39
C SER A 49 27.45 59.61 -62.28
N MET A 50 27.47 60.11 -61.04
CA MET A 50 26.72 59.49 -59.93
C MET A 50 25.22 59.71 -60.08
N VAL A 51 24.78 60.93 -60.45
CA VAL A 51 23.37 61.24 -60.75
C VAL A 51 22.85 60.36 -61.90
N ASP A 52 23.62 60.22 -62.98
CA ASP A 52 23.27 59.40 -64.15
C ASP A 52 23.25 57.90 -63.80
N ALA A 53 24.18 57.43 -62.97
CA ALA A 53 24.15 56.06 -62.45
C ALA A 53 22.91 55.79 -61.59
N PHE A 54 22.51 56.74 -60.73
CA PHE A 54 21.32 56.60 -59.89
C PHE A 54 19.99 56.72 -60.65
N LEU A 55 19.95 57.56 -61.69
CA LEU A 55 18.81 57.67 -62.60
C LEU A 55 18.70 56.45 -63.53
N GLY A 56 19.84 55.86 -63.92
CA GLY A 56 19.93 54.64 -64.74
C GLY A 56 19.63 53.34 -64.00
N CYS A 57 19.61 53.33 -62.66
CA CYS A 57 19.21 52.17 -61.86
C CYS A 57 17.72 51.86 -62.04
N THR A 58 17.40 50.79 -62.78
CA THR A 58 16.07 50.17 -62.83
C THR A 58 16.07 48.86 -62.05
N PHE A 59 15.02 48.61 -61.27
CA PHE A 59 14.82 47.37 -60.50
C PHE A 59 14.03 46.32 -61.30
N ASN A 60 14.16 46.30 -62.62
CA ASN A 60 13.53 45.24 -63.39
C ASN A 60 14.51 44.07 -63.48
N PRO A 61 14.18 42.90 -62.89
CA PRO A 61 14.80 41.65 -63.34
C PRO A 61 14.66 41.57 -64.86
N VAL A 62 15.71 41.14 -65.56
CA VAL A 62 15.63 40.90 -67.01
C VAL A 62 14.60 39.78 -67.32
N SER A 63 14.15 39.02 -66.32
CA SER A 63 12.97 38.16 -66.38
C SER A 63 12.24 38.06 -65.04
N ASN A 64 10.96 38.45 -65.02
CA ASN A 64 10.03 38.19 -63.89
C ASN A 64 9.32 36.83 -64.04
N HIS A 65 9.62 36.08 -65.09
CA HIS A 65 8.99 34.81 -65.40
C HIS A 65 9.94 33.65 -65.10
N LYS A 66 9.38 32.61 -64.46
CA LYS A 66 10.10 31.36 -64.21
C LYS A 66 10.52 30.69 -65.52
N LEU A 67 11.74 30.19 -65.58
CA LEU A 67 12.20 29.34 -66.68
C LEU A 67 11.52 27.97 -66.55
N VAL A 68 10.69 27.61 -67.53
CA VAL A 68 9.99 26.31 -67.54
C VAL A 68 10.78 25.28 -68.34
N LEU A 69 11.22 24.22 -67.65
CA LEU A 69 11.84 23.04 -68.24
C LEU A 69 10.81 21.91 -68.38
N SER A 70 11.05 21.02 -69.34
CA SER A 70 10.29 19.79 -69.54
C SER A 70 11.06 18.59 -69.02
N SER A 71 10.35 17.51 -68.67
CA SER A 71 10.98 16.25 -68.25
C SER A 71 12.03 15.79 -69.28
N GLY A 72 13.21 15.42 -68.80
CA GLY A 72 14.36 15.05 -69.63
C GLY A 72 15.21 16.22 -70.16
N ASP A 73 14.80 17.48 -69.98
CA ASP A 73 15.68 18.63 -70.25
C ASP A 73 16.86 18.66 -69.27
N VAL A 74 18.02 19.16 -69.72
CA VAL A 74 19.21 19.37 -68.89
C VAL A 74 19.68 20.82 -69.00
N LEU A 75 19.62 21.57 -67.90
CA LEU A 75 20.16 22.92 -67.78
C LEU A 75 21.53 22.88 -67.10
N ASN A 76 22.59 23.34 -67.77
CA ASN A 76 23.91 23.52 -67.20
C ASN A 76 24.15 25.01 -66.93
N ILE A 77 24.42 25.37 -65.69
CA ILE A 77 24.87 26.71 -65.26
C ILE A 77 26.37 26.64 -65.04
N MET A 78 27.11 27.51 -65.71
CA MET A 78 28.57 27.51 -65.71
C MET A 78 29.12 28.92 -65.97
N ASN A 79 30.41 29.14 -65.81
CA ASN A 79 31.04 30.38 -66.27
C ASN A 79 31.34 30.29 -67.77
N ASN A 80 31.22 31.42 -68.46
CA ASN A 80 31.77 31.56 -69.80
C ASN A 80 33.31 31.60 -69.73
N ASP A 81 33.99 31.15 -70.79
CA ASP A 81 35.47 31.15 -70.89
C ASP A 81 36.08 32.56 -71.09
N ASP A 82 35.37 33.60 -70.69
CA ASP A 82 35.85 34.99 -70.78
C ASP A 82 36.66 35.40 -69.53
N ALA A 83 37.48 36.45 -69.67
CA ALA A 83 38.33 36.94 -68.58
C ALA A 83 37.53 37.42 -67.34
N LYS A 84 36.23 37.67 -67.49
CA LYS A 84 35.33 38.11 -66.41
C LYS A 84 34.60 36.94 -65.74
N LYS A 85 34.71 35.72 -66.27
CA LYS A 85 33.98 34.53 -65.83
C LYS A 85 32.49 34.80 -65.63
N THR A 86 31.83 35.41 -66.61
CA THR A 86 30.40 35.74 -66.48
C THR A 86 29.54 34.46 -66.42
N PRO A 87 28.54 34.37 -65.51
CA PRO A 87 27.64 33.23 -65.45
C PRO A 87 26.83 33.07 -66.75
N CYS A 88 26.84 31.88 -67.34
CA CYS A 88 26.07 31.51 -68.51
C CYS A 88 25.30 30.21 -68.28
N ALA A 89 24.33 29.94 -69.15
CA ALA A 89 23.50 28.76 -69.07
C ALA A 89 23.30 28.10 -70.43
N GLN A 90 23.35 26.77 -70.44
CA GLN A 90 23.07 25.92 -71.57
C GLN A 90 21.88 25.02 -71.26
N ILE A 91 20.82 25.05 -72.07
CA ILE A 91 19.71 24.10 -71.98
C ILE A 91 19.82 23.09 -73.11
N LYS A 92 19.99 21.81 -72.78
CA LYS A 92 19.80 20.68 -73.70
C LYS A 92 18.37 20.19 -73.55
N LYS A 93 17.55 20.41 -74.57
CA LYS A 93 16.16 19.94 -74.61
C LYS A 93 16.11 18.44 -74.86
N SER A 94 15.08 17.77 -74.34
CA SER A 94 14.86 16.33 -74.55
C SER A 94 14.76 15.91 -76.02
N ASN A 95 14.41 16.85 -76.91
CA ASN A 95 14.40 16.66 -78.37
C ASN A 95 15.76 16.86 -79.07
N GLY A 96 16.85 17.02 -78.31
CA GLY A 96 18.22 17.21 -78.81
C GLY A 96 18.62 18.66 -79.12
N LYS A 97 17.69 19.63 -79.07
CA LYS A 97 17.99 21.05 -79.30
C LYS A 97 18.80 21.64 -78.15
N THR A 98 19.84 22.40 -78.44
CA THR A 98 20.61 23.15 -77.42
C THR A 98 20.35 24.65 -77.52
N LEU A 99 20.11 25.30 -76.39
CA LEU A 99 19.93 26.75 -76.25
C LEU A 99 20.99 27.31 -75.30
N TYR A 100 21.47 28.53 -75.55
CA TYR A 100 22.45 29.22 -74.71
C TYR A 100 21.96 30.62 -74.36
N PHE A 101 22.23 31.07 -73.14
CA PHE A 101 22.11 32.48 -72.76
C PHE A 101 23.20 32.87 -71.77
N ALA A 102 23.69 34.10 -71.91
CA ALA A 102 24.59 34.74 -70.95
C ALA A 102 23.80 35.36 -69.77
N GLU A 103 24.51 35.76 -68.72
CA GLU A 103 23.95 36.43 -67.53
C GLU A 103 22.88 35.56 -66.84
N ALA A 104 23.22 34.29 -66.63
CA ALA A 104 22.28 33.32 -66.04
C ALA A 104 21.82 33.73 -64.62
N ASP A 105 22.69 34.41 -63.88
CA ASP A 105 22.44 35.02 -62.58
C ASP A 105 21.34 36.09 -62.60
N THR A 106 21.19 36.86 -63.68
CA THR A 106 20.12 37.88 -63.78
C THR A 106 18.85 37.35 -64.44
N ARG A 107 18.99 36.42 -65.40
CA ARG A 107 17.85 35.89 -66.16
C ARG A 107 17.07 34.80 -65.43
N LEU A 108 17.68 34.15 -64.43
CA LEU A 108 17.02 33.16 -63.59
C LEU A 108 16.39 33.76 -62.32
N MET A 109 16.32 35.09 -62.21
CA MET A 109 15.67 35.78 -61.09
C MET A 109 14.16 35.55 -60.99
N GLY A 110 13.50 35.08 -62.04
CA GLY A 110 12.11 34.59 -61.98
C GLY A 110 11.97 33.16 -61.44
N GLY A 111 13.09 32.46 -61.18
CA GLY A 111 13.12 31.06 -60.75
C GLY A 111 13.07 30.04 -61.88
N ILE A 112 13.01 28.75 -61.52
CA ILE A 112 13.03 27.59 -62.42
C ILE A 112 11.87 26.65 -62.07
N ALA A 113 11.16 26.15 -63.08
CA ALA A 113 10.24 25.03 -62.97
C ALA A 113 10.86 23.78 -63.63
N LEU A 114 11.24 22.80 -62.82
CA LEU A 114 11.98 21.60 -63.24
C LEU A 114 11.10 20.60 -63.99
N ASN A 115 9.93 20.25 -63.44
CA ASN A 115 9.01 19.26 -64.01
C ASN A 115 9.70 17.95 -64.47
N GLY A 116 10.60 17.41 -63.65
CA GLY A 116 11.39 16.21 -63.99
C GLY A 116 12.67 16.47 -64.82
N ALA A 117 13.12 17.72 -64.94
CA ALA A 117 14.37 18.09 -65.59
C ALA A 117 15.59 18.01 -64.66
N THR A 118 16.79 18.02 -65.25
CA THR A 118 18.07 18.10 -64.52
C THR A 118 18.67 19.50 -64.61
N VAL A 119 19.16 20.03 -63.49
CA VAL A 119 19.98 21.24 -63.42
C VAL A 119 21.37 20.86 -62.91
N ASN A 120 22.43 21.25 -63.59
CA ASN A 120 23.81 21.10 -63.16
C ASN A 120 24.43 22.47 -62.93
N ILE A 121 25.04 22.69 -61.77
CA ILE A 121 25.69 23.96 -61.39
C ILE A 121 27.19 23.69 -61.24
N TYR A 122 27.98 24.06 -62.26
CA TYR A 122 29.38 23.67 -62.38
C TYR A 122 30.37 24.65 -61.74
N GLU A 123 30.23 25.94 -62.04
CA GLU A 123 31.11 27.02 -61.54
C GLU A 123 30.36 28.34 -61.65
N SER A 124 30.37 29.16 -60.59
CA SER A 124 29.96 30.57 -60.66
C SER A 124 30.95 31.42 -59.87
N ALA A 125 31.73 32.27 -60.55
CA ALA A 125 32.75 33.10 -59.90
C ALA A 125 32.12 34.16 -58.95
N SER A 126 30.88 34.56 -59.24
CA SER A 126 30.10 35.52 -58.45
C SER A 126 29.06 34.86 -57.52
N GLY A 127 29.03 33.51 -57.45
CA GLY A 127 27.94 32.76 -56.83
C GLY A 127 26.69 32.69 -57.70
N ILE A 128 25.75 31.80 -57.38
CA ILE A 128 24.47 31.69 -58.10
C ILE A 128 23.34 31.72 -57.08
N TYR A 129 22.36 32.59 -57.33
CA TYR A 129 21.14 32.66 -56.56
C TYR A 129 19.95 32.24 -57.43
N LEU A 130 19.19 31.25 -56.97
CA LEU A 130 17.97 30.79 -57.63
C LEU A 130 16.78 31.03 -56.70
N PRO A 131 16.03 32.13 -56.85
CA PRO A 131 15.02 32.56 -55.87
C PRO A 131 13.84 31.61 -55.73
N LEU A 132 13.55 30.81 -56.76
CA LEU A 132 12.48 29.84 -56.72
C LEU A 132 12.84 28.62 -57.57
N ILE A 133 12.71 27.43 -57.00
CA ILE A 133 12.74 26.15 -57.71
C ILE A 133 11.42 25.46 -57.46
N THR A 134 10.69 25.14 -58.54
CA THR A 134 9.43 24.38 -58.47
C THR A 134 9.56 23.05 -59.18
N ASN A 135 9.01 21.99 -58.61
CA ASN A 135 8.91 20.70 -59.26
C ASN A 135 7.51 20.11 -59.08
N ALA A 136 6.94 19.57 -60.15
CA ALA A 136 5.60 18.95 -60.15
C ALA A 136 5.59 17.55 -60.79
N LYS A 137 6.75 16.98 -61.14
CA LYS A 137 6.87 15.65 -61.75
C LYS A 137 8.08 14.90 -61.19
N ASP A 138 8.07 13.58 -61.34
CA ASP A 138 9.18 12.73 -60.95
C ASP A 138 10.43 12.94 -61.81
N GLY A 139 11.58 12.61 -61.22
CA GLY A 139 12.88 12.56 -61.90
C GLY A 139 13.65 13.88 -61.89
N ALA A 140 13.19 14.90 -61.17
CA ALA A 140 13.89 16.19 -61.12
C ALA A 140 15.22 16.06 -60.36
N GLN A 141 16.29 16.63 -60.91
CA GLN A 141 17.63 16.59 -60.31
C GLN A 141 18.26 17.99 -60.29
N VAL A 142 18.91 18.34 -59.17
CA VAL A 142 19.76 19.53 -59.05
C VAL A 142 21.12 19.07 -58.56
N ASN A 143 22.13 19.11 -59.43
CA ASN A 143 23.48 18.68 -59.15
C ASN A 143 24.38 19.90 -58.93
N ILE A 144 25.09 19.94 -57.79
CA ILE A 144 25.90 21.07 -57.35
C ILE A 144 27.37 20.65 -57.32
N TYR A 145 28.22 21.31 -58.11
CA TYR A 145 29.65 21.01 -58.25
C TYR A 145 30.56 22.16 -57.77
N CYS A 146 30.01 23.24 -57.24
CA CYS A 146 30.73 24.41 -56.75
C CYS A 146 30.14 24.95 -55.44
N ASP A 147 30.85 25.90 -54.82
CA ASP A 147 30.38 26.66 -53.65
C ASP A 147 29.55 27.88 -54.08
N ASN A 148 29.05 28.64 -53.11
CA ASN A 148 28.30 29.88 -53.30
C ASN A 148 26.99 29.68 -54.09
N VAL A 149 26.33 28.54 -53.87
CA VAL A 149 24.99 28.26 -54.39
C VAL A 149 23.97 28.59 -53.30
N ALA A 150 23.09 29.55 -53.59
CA ALA A 150 21.96 29.91 -52.74
C ALA A 150 20.65 29.66 -53.48
N LEU A 151 19.73 28.94 -52.84
CA LEU A 151 18.39 28.66 -53.35
C LEU A 151 17.40 29.43 -52.47
N GLY A 152 16.44 30.14 -53.06
CA GLY A 152 15.40 30.87 -52.31
C GLY A 152 14.36 29.90 -51.75
N THR A 153 13.22 29.79 -52.42
CA THR A 153 12.20 28.78 -52.11
C THR A 153 12.34 27.55 -52.99
N ILE A 154 12.34 26.36 -52.37
CA ILE A 154 12.26 25.07 -53.06
C ILE A 154 10.86 24.50 -52.83
N ASN A 155 10.03 24.42 -53.87
CA ASN A 155 8.69 23.87 -53.80
C ASN A 155 8.60 22.57 -54.62
N ASN A 156 8.51 21.45 -53.90
CA ASN A 156 8.33 20.11 -54.50
C ASN A 156 6.89 19.65 -54.29
N GLY A 157 6.12 19.62 -55.38
CA GLY A 157 4.68 19.39 -55.37
C GLY A 157 4.27 17.96 -55.01
N ASN A 158 2.97 17.79 -54.80
CA ASN A 158 2.35 16.52 -54.44
C ASN A 158 2.69 15.43 -55.47
N SER A 159 3.08 14.25 -55.00
CA SER A 159 3.47 13.09 -55.83
C SER A 159 4.69 13.30 -56.73
N ALA A 160 5.50 14.35 -56.50
CA ALA A 160 6.72 14.60 -57.28
C ALA A 160 7.99 14.15 -56.51
N GLN A 161 8.91 13.50 -57.21
CA GLN A 161 10.25 13.17 -56.71
C GLN A 161 11.32 14.12 -57.24
N MET A 162 12.07 14.72 -56.31
CA MET A 162 13.22 15.61 -56.59
C MET A 162 14.47 15.16 -55.82
N THR A 163 15.63 15.25 -56.44
CA THR A 163 16.93 15.02 -55.80
C THR A 163 17.83 16.25 -55.94
N ILE A 164 18.39 16.72 -54.83
CA ILE A 164 19.46 17.72 -54.79
C ILE A 164 20.73 17.01 -54.34
N GLU A 165 21.74 17.00 -55.19
CA GLU A 165 22.98 16.26 -54.94
C GLU A 165 24.19 17.18 -55.01
N VAL A 166 24.96 17.22 -53.94
CA VAL A 166 26.29 17.80 -53.93
C VAL A 166 27.26 16.76 -54.49
N LYS A 167 27.89 17.09 -55.62
CA LYS A 167 28.72 16.19 -56.41
C LYS A 167 30.22 16.28 -56.10
N LYS A 168 30.63 17.11 -55.14
CA LYS A 168 32.02 17.27 -54.67
C LYS A 168 32.08 17.36 -53.15
N ALA A 169 33.04 16.66 -52.54
CA ALA A 169 33.14 16.48 -51.08
C ALA A 169 33.20 17.79 -50.28
N ASP A 170 33.93 18.77 -50.79
CA ASP A 170 34.20 20.05 -50.10
C ASP A 170 33.16 21.13 -50.38
N LYS A 171 32.06 20.81 -51.07
CA LYS A 171 31.06 21.78 -51.53
C LYS A 171 29.77 21.77 -50.72
N THR A 172 29.03 22.88 -50.77
CA THR A 172 27.74 23.02 -50.10
C THR A 172 26.82 24.04 -50.78
N PHE A 173 25.58 24.13 -50.31
CA PHE A 173 24.61 25.15 -50.70
C PHE A 173 23.79 25.61 -49.50
N SER A 174 23.10 26.73 -49.64
CA SER A 174 22.13 27.23 -48.66
C SER A 174 20.74 27.41 -49.28
N VAL A 175 19.72 27.31 -48.44
CA VAL A 175 18.34 27.68 -48.75
C VAL A 175 17.98 28.93 -47.94
N THR A 176 17.89 30.07 -48.60
CA THR A 176 17.75 31.38 -47.93
C THR A 176 16.33 31.64 -47.43
N ASP A 177 15.31 31.07 -48.09
CA ASP A 177 13.91 31.30 -47.74
C ASP A 177 13.25 30.04 -47.16
N SER A 178 12.83 29.08 -48.01
CA SER A 178 12.06 27.92 -47.52
C SER A 178 12.23 26.65 -48.35
N ILE A 179 12.12 25.51 -47.68
CA ILE A 179 11.84 24.22 -48.33
C ILE A 179 10.36 23.89 -48.10
N GLU A 180 9.58 23.81 -49.16
CA GLU A 180 8.17 23.41 -49.19
C GLU A 180 8.05 22.06 -49.92
N ASN A 181 8.12 20.96 -49.17
CA ASN A 181 8.06 19.61 -49.72
C ASN A 181 6.71 18.94 -49.44
N ALA A 182 5.97 18.61 -50.49
CA ALA A 182 4.75 17.80 -50.43
C ALA A 182 4.86 16.45 -51.17
N GLY A 183 5.98 16.21 -51.84
CA GLY A 183 6.35 14.95 -52.50
C GLY A 183 7.55 14.26 -51.82
N LYS A 184 8.41 13.63 -52.61
CA LYS A 184 9.66 13.02 -52.12
C LYS A 184 10.87 13.89 -52.47
N LEU A 185 11.55 14.43 -51.47
CA LEU A 185 12.78 15.22 -51.65
C LEU A 185 13.98 14.47 -51.09
N ILE A 186 15.03 14.31 -51.89
CA ILE A 186 16.30 13.70 -51.45
C ILE A 186 17.38 14.78 -51.51
N ILE A 187 18.04 15.08 -50.40
CA ILE A 187 19.22 15.94 -50.36
C ILE A 187 20.41 15.07 -49.95
N LYS A 188 21.44 15.01 -50.78
CA LYS A 188 22.57 14.13 -50.52
C LYS A 188 23.92 14.71 -50.90
N ASN A 189 24.94 14.35 -50.13
CA ASN A 189 26.34 14.49 -50.51
C ASN A 189 27.02 13.13 -50.35
N SER A 190 27.12 12.38 -51.44
CA SER A 190 27.69 11.02 -51.37
C SER A 190 29.19 10.98 -51.01
N LEU A 191 29.88 12.13 -50.96
CA LEU A 191 31.32 12.21 -50.81
C LEU A 191 31.79 12.72 -49.43
N ALA A 192 30.98 13.48 -48.70
CA ALA A 192 31.28 13.97 -47.36
C ALA A 192 30.02 14.45 -46.62
N SER A 193 30.13 14.67 -45.30
CA SER A 193 29.06 15.29 -44.53
C SER A 193 28.98 16.80 -44.80
N SER A 194 27.85 17.27 -45.33
CA SER A 194 27.59 18.71 -45.56
C SER A 194 26.54 19.25 -44.62
N LYS A 195 26.76 20.47 -44.12
CA LYS A 195 25.73 21.25 -43.42
C LYS A 195 25.02 22.14 -44.43
N ILE A 196 23.70 22.00 -44.51
CA ILE A 196 22.84 22.74 -45.43
C ILE A 196 21.98 23.71 -44.60
N PRO A 197 22.31 25.02 -44.55
CA PRO A 197 21.47 26.00 -43.88
C PRO A 197 20.14 26.19 -44.62
N VAL A 198 19.04 26.21 -43.86
CA VAL A 198 17.70 26.57 -44.35
C VAL A 198 17.05 27.56 -43.38
N CYS A 199 16.35 28.58 -43.90
CA CYS A 199 15.55 29.44 -43.04
C CYS A 199 14.31 28.68 -42.54
N ASP A 200 13.33 28.41 -43.40
CA ASP A 200 12.10 27.71 -43.00
C ASP A 200 11.93 26.34 -43.69
N LEU A 201 11.33 25.37 -42.99
CA LEU A 201 11.02 24.05 -43.52
C LEU A 201 9.52 23.78 -43.38
N THR A 202 8.86 23.38 -44.47
CA THR A 202 7.53 22.77 -44.49
C THR A 202 7.62 21.44 -45.21
N ASN A 203 7.53 20.34 -44.47
CA ASN A 203 7.57 18.98 -45.02
C ASN A 203 6.24 18.26 -44.74
N GLN A 204 5.54 17.81 -45.78
CA GLN A 204 4.26 17.11 -45.68
C GLN A 204 4.37 15.63 -46.07
N ASN A 205 5.54 15.18 -46.53
CA ASN A 205 5.76 13.82 -47.03
C ASN A 205 7.22 13.40 -46.77
N GLU A 206 7.95 12.75 -47.69
CA GLU A 206 9.29 12.21 -47.43
C GLU A 206 10.41 13.22 -47.77
N LEU A 207 11.26 13.54 -46.78
CA LEU A 207 12.53 14.24 -46.95
C LEU A 207 13.69 13.33 -46.50
N SER A 208 14.58 12.97 -47.40
CA SER A 208 15.70 12.07 -47.11
C SER A 208 17.04 12.80 -47.24
N LEU A 209 17.80 12.84 -46.15
CA LEU A 209 19.12 13.46 -46.01
C LEU A 209 20.19 12.36 -45.96
N VAL A 210 21.09 12.34 -46.94
CA VAL A 210 22.17 11.34 -47.01
C VAL A 210 23.51 12.05 -46.91
N ASN A 211 24.25 11.80 -45.81
CA ASN A 211 25.46 12.55 -45.45
C ASN A 211 25.24 14.08 -45.46
N CYS A 212 24.05 14.52 -45.05
CA CYS A 212 23.73 15.93 -44.93
C CYS A 212 23.09 16.19 -43.58
N VAL A 213 23.37 17.37 -43.01
CA VAL A 213 22.70 17.91 -41.84
C VAL A 213 21.93 19.13 -42.27
N LEU A 214 20.61 19.11 -42.11
CA LEU A 214 19.77 20.27 -42.42
C LEU A 214 19.75 21.20 -41.19
N GLN A 215 20.35 22.38 -41.32
CA GLN A 215 20.43 23.37 -40.23
C GLN A 215 19.30 24.40 -40.37
N CYS A 216 18.23 24.20 -39.60
CA CYS A 216 17.03 25.01 -39.67
C CYS A 216 17.11 26.21 -38.72
N LYS A 217 17.18 27.42 -39.28
CA LYS A 217 17.31 28.68 -38.51
C LYS A 217 15.96 29.25 -38.05
N GLY A 218 14.91 29.05 -38.86
CA GLY A 218 13.58 29.65 -38.71
C GLY A 218 12.53 28.63 -38.28
N THR A 219 11.32 28.71 -38.83
CA THR A 219 10.18 27.87 -38.47
C THR A 219 10.27 26.51 -39.17
N LEU A 220 9.99 25.44 -38.41
CA LEU A 220 9.90 24.09 -38.94
C LEU A 220 8.46 23.59 -38.81
N LYS A 221 7.86 23.14 -39.90
CA LYS A 221 6.59 22.42 -39.93
C LYS A 221 6.81 21.07 -40.59
N ASN A 222 6.64 19.99 -39.86
CA ASN A 222 6.77 18.64 -40.38
C ASN A 222 5.53 17.82 -40.07
N ASP A 223 4.83 17.40 -41.11
CA ASP A 223 3.68 16.48 -41.11
C ASP A 223 4.01 15.14 -41.80
N GLY A 224 5.23 15.00 -42.34
CA GLY A 224 5.72 13.80 -43.02
C GLY A 224 6.87 13.11 -42.30
N THR A 225 7.79 12.50 -43.06
CA THR A 225 8.97 11.79 -42.52
C THR A 225 10.25 12.45 -42.99
N VAL A 226 11.15 12.74 -42.05
CA VAL A 226 12.51 13.21 -42.32
C VAL A 226 13.50 12.11 -41.95
N ASN A 227 14.13 11.52 -42.96
CA ASN A 227 15.18 10.51 -42.81
C ASN A 227 16.54 11.19 -42.76
N GLY A 228 17.26 11.09 -41.65
CA GLY A 228 18.57 11.72 -41.42
C GLY A 228 18.52 12.89 -40.43
N MET A 229 19.59 13.70 -40.42
CA MET A 229 19.88 14.64 -39.34
C MET A 229 19.35 16.05 -39.57
N VAL A 230 18.50 16.50 -38.64
CA VAL A 230 18.03 17.89 -38.57
C VAL A 230 18.58 18.56 -37.32
N ASP A 231 19.20 19.73 -37.52
CA ASP A 231 19.71 20.59 -36.47
C ASP A 231 18.86 21.85 -36.38
N VAL A 232 18.02 21.92 -35.34
CA VAL A 232 17.23 23.08 -34.96
C VAL A 232 18.16 24.06 -34.26
N CYS A 233 18.93 24.78 -35.07
CA CYS A 233 20.09 25.53 -34.61
C CYS A 233 19.78 26.97 -34.21
N GLY A 234 18.61 27.50 -34.59
CA GLY A 234 18.25 28.90 -34.41
C GLY A 234 19.32 29.87 -34.92
N GLY A 235 19.16 31.17 -34.64
CA GLY A 235 20.20 32.16 -34.88
C GLY A 235 19.80 33.25 -35.86
N LYS A 236 20.78 34.12 -36.18
CA LYS A 236 20.57 35.31 -37.02
C LYS A 236 20.05 34.89 -38.39
N ARG A 237 18.76 35.15 -38.67
CA ARG A 237 18.24 35.04 -40.03
C ARG A 237 19.03 36.01 -40.90
N ASP A 238 19.19 35.70 -42.18
CA ASP A 238 20.06 36.51 -43.06
C ASP A 238 19.54 37.98 -43.19
N TYR A 239 18.29 38.23 -42.80
CA TYR A 239 17.62 39.53 -42.70
C TYR A 239 17.44 40.09 -41.28
N GLU A 240 17.90 39.42 -40.22
CA GLU A 240 17.80 39.95 -38.85
C GLU A 240 18.68 41.19 -38.66
N ASN A 241 18.07 42.27 -38.16
CA ASN A 241 18.71 43.54 -37.83
C ASN A 241 18.37 43.97 -36.40
N ALA A 242 18.89 45.12 -35.94
CA ALA A 242 18.72 45.61 -34.57
C ALA A 242 17.25 45.76 -34.10
N TYR A 243 16.27 45.78 -35.03
CA TYR A 243 14.85 45.99 -34.75
C TYR A 243 14.01 44.70 -34.79
N TYR A 244 14.55 43.58 -35.30
CA TYR A 244 13.84 42.30 -35.42
C TYR A 244 14.73 41.17 -34.91
N THR A 245 14.52 40.78 -33.66
CA THR A 245 15.17 39.60 -33.05
C THR A 245 14.12 38.53 -32.80
N VAL A 246 14.33 37.31 -33.30
CA VAL A 246 13.42 36.20 -33.04
C VAL A 246 13.51 35.81 -31.56
N GLY A 247 12.43 36.07 -30.81
CA GLY A 247 12.36 35.74 -29.38
C GLY A 247 12.40 34.23 -29.10
N SER A 248 11.79 33.45 -30.00
CA SER A 248 11.76 31.98 -29.94
C SER A 248 11.62 31.34 -31.31
N GLN A 249 12.23 30.17 -31.48
CA GLN A 249 12.02 29.34 -32.66
C GLN A 249 10.73 28.50 -32.51
N LEU A 250 10.08 28.17 -33.62
CA LEU A 250 8.80 27.44 -33.65
C LEU A 250 8.95 26.14 -34.44
N MET A 251 8.44 25.06 -33.86
CA MET A 251 8.33 23.75 -34.49
C MET A 251 6.87 23.27 -34.44
N GLU A 252 6.29 22.91 -35.59
CA GLU A 252 4.88 22.57 -35.78
C GLU A 252 4.71 21.27 -36.57
N GLY A 253 3.47 20.75 -36.59
CA GLY A 253 3.06 19.55 -37.33
C GLY A 253 3.02 18.27 -36.50
N THR A 254 2.81 17.13 -37.14
CA THR A 254 2.70 15.81 -36.48
C THR A 254 3.65 14.72 -37.00
N GLY A 255 4.74 15.12 -37.68
CA GLY A 255 5.61 14.23 -38.43
C GLY A 255 6.68 13.48 -37.60
N THR A 256 7.54 12.75 -38.33
CA THR A 256 8.62 11.92 -37.77
C THR A 256 9.99 12.42 -38.24
N TYR A 257 10.98 12.39 -37.35
CA TYR A 257 12.40 12.62 -37.60
C TYR A 257 13.22 11.40 -37.20
N THR A 258 14.26 11.09 -37.96
CA THR A 258 15.24 10.06 -37.55
C THR A 258 16.17 10.60 -36.46
N ASP A 259 16.90 11.68 -36.77
CA ASP A 259 17.83 12.32 -35.82
C ASP A 259 17.49 13.80 -35.66
N LEU A 260 17.32 14.25 -34.41
CA LEU A 260 16.89 15.61 -34.09
C LEU A 260 17.81 16.27 -33.05
N TYR A 261 18.47 17.35 -33.46
CA TYR A 261 19.37 18.12 -32.62
C TYR A 261 18.77 19.49 -32.35
N PHE A 262 18.90 19.96 -31.11
CA PHE A 262 18.49 21.29 -30.70
C PHE A 262 19.72 22.06 -30.20
N THR A 263 20.30 22.86 -31.08
CA THR A 263 21.38 23.81 -30.74
C THR A 263 20.93 25.26 -30.78
N SER A 264 19.61 25.51 -30.85
CA SER A 264 19.00 26.84 -30.91
C SER A 264 19.54 27.80 -29.86
N THR A 265 20.10 28.91 -30.34
CA THR A 265 20.56 30.02 -29.51
C THR A 265 19.47 31.07 -29.24
N ALA A 266 18.22 30.80 -29.63
CA ALA A 266 17.10 31.71 -29.41
C ALA A 266 16.87 31.92 -27.90
N LYS A 267 16.63 33.18 -27.49
CA LYS A 267 16.55 33.57 -26.06
C LYS A 267 15.51 32.77 -25.26
N GLN A 268 14.36 32.46 -25.85
CA GLN A 268 13.30 31.68 -25.20
C GLN A 268 13.32 30.19 -25.60
N GLY A 269 14.34 29.74 -26.33
CA GLY A 269 14.46 28.37 -26.86
C GLY A 269 13.50 28.08 -28.01
N VAL A 270 13.10 26.81 -28.12
CA VAL A 270 12.19 26.31 -29.18
C VAL A 270 10.82 26.00 -28.58
N LYS A 271 9.75 26.50 -29.19
CA LYS A 271 8.36 26.13 -28.87
C LYS A 271 7.92 24.98 -29.77
N ILE A 272 7.44 23.91 -29.16
CA ILE A 272 6.93 22.73 -29.88
C ILE A 272 5.40 22.78 -29.88
N ALA A 273 4.80 23.29 -30.95
CA ALA A 273 3.35 23.51 -31.05
C ALA A 273 2.56 22.28 -31.54
N GLY A 274 3.21 21.29 -32.14
CA GLY A 274 2.62 20.01 -32.56
C GLY A 274 3.48 18.83 -32.16
N THR A 275 2.96 17.61 -32.28
CA THR A 275 3.62 16.39 -31.78
C THR A 275 4.66 15.85 -32.76
N GLN A 276 5.94 15.77 -32.39
CA GLN A 276 7.01 15.30 -33.27
C GLN A 276 7.57 13.97 -32.78
N THR A 277 7.61 12.96 -33.65
CA THR A 277 8.18 11.65 -33.30
C THR A 277 9.66 11.58 -33.67
N VAL A 278 10.50 11.05 -32.79
CA VAL A 278 11.94 10.82 -33.01
C VAL A 278 12.27 9.35 -32.82
N THR A 279 12.95 8.74 -33.80
CA THR A 279 13.14 7.29 -33.84
C THR A 279 14.56 6.81 -33.57
N ASN A 280 15.61 7.61 -33.87
CA ASN A 280 17.00 7.17 -33.75
C ASN A 280 17.82 7.97 -32.73
N TYR A 281 17.81 9.31 -32.78
CA TYR A 281 18.64 10.10 -31.87
C TYR A 281 18.08 11.48 -31.55
N ILE A 282 18.21 11.90 -30.28
CA ILE A 282 17.84 13.25 -29.82
C ILE A 282 18.93 13.92 -28.97
N SER A 283 19.10 15.23 -29.15
CA SER A 283 20.04 16.05 -28.39
C SER A 283 19.50 17.45 -28.08
N ASN A 284 19.50 17.88 -26.81
CA ASN A 284 19.13 19.24 -26.41
C ASN A 284 20.04 19.88 -25.32
N PRO A 285 21.38 19.70 -25.36
CA PRO A 285 22.25 19.96 -24.22
C PRO A 285 22.20 21.39 -23.68
N ASN A 286 21.94 22.39 -24.53
CA ASN A 286 21.91 23.80 -24.16
C ASN A 286 20.66 24.53 -24.72
N CYS A 287 19.61 23.79 -25.07
CA CYS A 287 18.41 24.37 -25.65
C CYS A 287 17.18 24.04 -24.80
N ARG A 288 16.43 25.08 -24.40
CA ARG A 288 15.16 24.92 -23.71
C ARG A 288 14.07 24.59 -24.72
N LEU A 289 13.36 23.49 -24.51
CA LEU A 289 12.13 23.19 -25.23
C LEU A 289 10.94 23.63 -24.38
N ARG A 290 10.07 24.46 -24.95
CA ARG A 290 8.75 24.78 -24.37
C ARG A 290 7.75 23.82 -24.98
N THR A 291 6.86 23.29 -24.13
CA THR A 291 5.95 22.18 -24.47
C THR A 291 6.69 20.97 -25.03
N GLY A 292 7.82 20.62 -24.39
CA GLY A 292 8.72 19.55 -24.83
C GLY A 292 8.09 18.15 -24.78
N GLU A 293 7.04 17.96 -23.98
CA GLU A 293 6.21 16.75 -23.95
C GLU A 293 5.61 16.39 -25.32
N ASN A 294 5.54 17.35 -26.25
CA ASN A 294 5.15 17.10 -27.64
C ASN A 294 6.25 16.41 -28.47
N ILE A 295 7.48 16.27 -27.97
CA ILE A 295 8.49 15.41 -28.57
C ILE A 295 8.28 13.99 -28.06
N VAL A 296 8.04 13.04 -28.98
CA VAL A 296 7.76 11.64 -28.70
C VAL A 296 8.96 10.80 -29.11
N LEU A 297 9.62 10.14 -28.16
CA LEU A 297 10.67 9.17 -28.44
C LEU A 297 10.07 7.78 -28.59
N THR A 298 10.50 7.04 -29.61
CA THR A 298 10.02 5.67 -29.87
C THR A 298 11.15 4.74 -30.30
N GLY A 299 10.91 3.44 -30.27
CA GLY A 299 11.90 2.42 -30.59
C GLY A 299 13.05 2.46 -29.58
N SER A 300 14.29 2.54 -30.08
CA SER A 300 15.50 2.64 -29.24
C SER A 300 16.21 3.97 -29.46
N CYS A 301 15.43 5.07 -29.58
CA CYS A 301 15.97 6.41 -29.79
C CYS A 301 17.02 6.77 -28.72
N GLY A 302 18.26 6.97 -29.15
CA GLY A 302 19.36 7.38 -28.28
C GLY A 302 19.21 8.81 -27.78
N VAL A 303 19.57 9.03 -26.51
CA VAL A 303 19.56 10.35 -25.88
C VAL A 303 21.01 10.82 -25.71
N ALA A 304 21.33 12.00 -26.22
CA ALA A 304 22.68 12.55 -26.14
C ALA A 304 23.21 12.62 -24.71
N ASN A 305 24.40 12.08 -24.48
CA ASN A 305 25.04 11.97 -23.15
C ASN A 305 24.13 11.34 -22.09
N ASN A 306 23.18 10.49 -22.51
CA ASN A 306 22.21 9.85 -21.62
C ASN A 306 21.37 10.85 -20.80
N LYS A 307 21.24 12.09 -21.27
CA LYS A 307 20.60 13.16 -20.52
C LYS A 307 19.77 14.08 -21.39
N LEU A 308 18.49 14.26 -21.04
CA LEU A 308 17.59 15.19 -21.69
C LEU A 308 17.17 16.31 -20.73
N LYS A 309 17.38 17.56 -21.15
CA LYS A 309 17.11 18.76 -20.34
C LYS A 309 15.73 19.37 -20.52
N SER A 310 14.77 18.64 -21.08
CA SER A 310 13.43 19.17 -21.38
C SER A 310 12.39 18.08 -21.19
N ALA A 311 11.13 18.50 -21.09
CA ALA A 311 10.02 17.57 -21.03
C ALA A 311 9.99 16.72 -22.31
N VAL A 312 9.46 15.50 -22.21
CA VAL A 312 9.41 14.55 -23.32
C VAL A 312 8.32 13.50 -23.10
N THR A 313 7.81 12.92 -24.18
CA THR A 313 6.96 11.72 -24.14
C THR A 313 7.74 10.50 -24.60
N LEU A 314 7.64 9.38 -23.88
CA LEU A 314 8.16 8.07 -24.29
C LEU A 314 6.97 7.22 -24.77
N LYS A 315 7.07 6.65 -25.99
CA LYS A 315 6.02 5.82 -26.60
C LYS A 315 6.61 4.61 -27.31
N ALA A 316 6.22 3.38 -26.93
CA ALA A 316 6.81 2.18 -27.53
C ALA A 316 8.34 2.26 -27.52
N TYR A 317 8.89 2.63 -26.35
CA TYR A 317 10.28 3.06 -26.20
C TYR A 317 11.08 2.09 -25.35
N SER A 318 12.32 1.82 -25.74
CA SER A 318 13.26 0.97 -25.00
C SER A 318 14.62 1.66 -24.88
N SER A 319 15.28 1.51 -23.73
CA SER A 319 16.66 1.97 -23.53
C SER A 319 17.50 0.94 -22.79
N THR A 320 18.70 0.68 -23.29
CA THR A 320 19.72 -0.15 -22.62
C THR A 320 20.69 0.65 -21.74
N SER A 321 20.64 1.98 -21.80
CA SER A 321 21.54 2.86 -21.05
C SER A 321 20.86 3.47 -19.85
N ASP A 322 21.67 3.88 -18.86
CA ASP A 322 21.25 4.83 -17.83
C ASP A 322 20.69 6.08 -18.50
N LEU A 323 19.66 6.71 -17.90
CA LEU A 323 19.04 7.91 -18.45
C LEU A 323 18.73 8.93 -17.35
N VAL A 324 18.94 10.21 -17.66
CA VAL A 324 18.61 11.33 -16.79
C VAL A 324 17.68 12.29 -17.51
N PHE A 325 16.50 12.52 -16.95
CA PHE A 325 15.53 13.51 -17.44
C PHE A 325 15.42 14.65 -16.42
N ASP A 326 15.66 15.89 -16.86
CA ASP A 326 15.62 17.05 -15.95
C ASP A 326 14.23 17.68 -15.79
N ASN A 327 13.25 17.31 -16.61
CA ASN A 327 11.88 17.83 -16.58
C ASN A 327 10.88 16.68 -16.74
N LEU A 328 9.58 17.00 -16.74
CA LEU A 328 8.47 16.07 -16.91
C LEU A 328 8.70 15.02 -18.01
N VAL A 329 8.55 13.75 -17.65
CA VAL A 329 8.49 12.64 -18.60
C VAL A 329 7.10 12.04 -18.59
N ARG A 330 6.45 12.02 -19.76
CA ARG A 330 5.17 11.35 -19.97
C ARG A 330 5.40 9.99 -20.61
N ILE A 331 4.80 8.94 -20.07
CA ILE A 331 4.86 7.58 -20.61
C ILE A 331 3.50 7.21 -21.19
N ILE A 332 3.51 6.73 -22.43
CA ILE A 332 2.35 6.19 -23.15
C ILE A 332 2.73 4.89 -23.88
N GLY A 333 1.79 3.98 -24.10
CA GLY A 333 2.07 2.66 -24.68
C GLY A 333 3.03 1.83 -23.82
N ASP A 334 3.84 0.98 -24.48
CA ASP A 334 4.83 0.12 -23.83
C ASP A 334 6.19 0.85 -23.69
N VAL A 335 6.76 0.89 -22.50
CA VAL A 335 8.08 1.48 -22.26
C VAL A 335 8.93 0.56 -21.41
N GLU A 336 10.18 0.33 -21.81
CA GLU A 336 11.12 -0.56 -21.12
C GLU A 336 12.47 0.12 -20.89
N LEU A 337 12.90 0.22 -19.63
CA LEU A 337 14.15 0.87 -19.23
C LEU A 337 15.07 -0.12 -18.52
N TYR A 338 16.19 -0.47 -19.14
CA TYR A 338 17.16 -1.43 -18.60
C TYR A 338 18.20 -0.79 -17.67
N GLY A 339 18.62 0.44 -17.95
CA GLY A 339 19.61 1.15 -17.14
C GLY A 339 19.01 1.89 -15.95
N LYS A 340 19.88 2.43 -15.09
CA LYS A 340 19.46 3.28 -13.96
C LYS A 340 18.89 4.58 -14.48
N CYS A 341 17.64 4.85 -14.11
CA CYS A 341 16.92 6.00 -14.60
C CYS A 341 16.68 7.02 -13.50
N LYS A 342 16.83 8.30 -13.84
CA LYS A 342 16.65 9.41 -12.91
C LYS A 342 15.77 10.49 -13.52
N PHE A 343 14.62 10.70 -12.92
CA PHE A 343 13.66 11.75 -13.24
C PHE A 343 13.82 12.84 -12.18
N ASN A 344 14.42 13.98 -12.54
CA ASN A 344 14.64 15.09 -11.60
C ASN A 344 13.37 15.91 -11.32
N ASP A 345 12.32 15.69 -12.10
CA ASP A 345 11.01 16.35 -12.06
C ASP A 345 9.90 15.27 -12.09
N THR A 346 8.68 15.61 -12.52
CA THR A 346 7.54 14.67 -12.58
C THR A 346 7.77 13.50 -13.53
N LEU A 347 7.45 12.29 -13.06
CA LEU A 347 7.24 11.11 -13.91
C LEU A 347 5.74 10.84 -14.01
N TYR A 348 5.19 10.87 -15.22
CA TYR A 348 3.77 10.69 -15.46
C TYR A 348 3.50 9.46 -16.33
N LEU A 349 2.97 8.39 -15.72
CA LEU A 349 2.36 7.27 -16.41
C LEU A 349 0.91 7.62 -16.78
N ALA A 350 0.66 7.86 -18.06
CA ALA A 350 -0.67 8.24 -18.52
C ALA A 350 -1.64 7.05 -18.55
N ASP A 351 -2.94 7.35 -18.62
CA ASP A 351 -4.03 6.39 -18.86
C ASP A 351 -3.85 5.52 -20.11
N THR A 352 -3.11 6.04 -21.09
CA THR A 352 -2.74 5.40 -22.37
C THR A 352 -1.44 4.59 -22.29
N ALA A 353 -0.83 4.45 -21.11
CA ALA A 353 0.25 3.50 -20.89
C ALA A 353 -0.30 2.06 -20.83
N ASN A 354 0.43 1.11 -21.42
CA ASN A 354 0.10 -0.31 -21.36
C ASN A 354 0.94 -0.99 -20.28
N GLN A 355 2.26 -0.94 -20.44
CA GLN A 355 3.24 -1.54 -19.55
C GLN A 355 4.48 -0.65 -19.46
N PHE A 356 4.93 -0.40 -18.23
CA PHE A 356 6.19 0.26 -17.93
C PHE A 356 7.12 -0.72 -17.22
N THR A 357 8.07 -1.26 -17.96
CA THR A 357 9.04 -2.25 -17.47
C THR A 357 10.30 -1.54 -16.98
N LEU A 358 10.60 -1.73 -15.70
CA LEU A 358 11.85 -1.30 -15.07
C LEU A 358 12.74 -2.54 -14.89
N HIS A 359 14.04 -2.46 -15.12
CA HIS A 359 14.96 -3.56 -14.77
C HIS A 359 15.91 -3.20 -13.62
N ASP A 360 16.35 -1.94 -13.54
CA ASP A 360 17.23 -1.43 -12.48
C ASP A 360 16.54 -0.30 -11.68
N GLU A 361 17.26 0.34 -10.76
CA GLU A 361 16.77 1.42 -9.90
C GLU A 361 16.26 2.62 -10.71
N THR A 362 15.02 3.03 -10.40
CA THR A 362 14.41 4.24 -10.95
C THR A 362 14.16 5.26 -9.85
N ASN A 363 14.79 6.43 -10.00
CA ASN A 363 14.74 7.52 -9.02
C ASN A 363 13.86 8.66 -9.54
N VAL A 364 12.74 8.94 -8.88
CA VAL A 364 11.83 10.06 -9.20
C VAL A 364 11.90 11.12 -8.11
N LYS A 365 12.54 12.25 -8.43
CA LYS A 365 12.74 13.36 -7.49
C LYS A 365 11.56 14.31 -7.38
N GLY A 366 10.83 14.51 -8.48
CA GLY A 366 9.57 15.24 -8.49
C GLY A 366 8.41 14.33 -8.09
N ASP A 367 7.21 14.71 -8.52
CA ASP A 367 6.00 13.94 -8.25
C ASP A 367 5.91 12.70 -9.16
N PHE A 368 5.26 11.66 -8.68
CA PHE A 368 4.96 10.47 -9.48
C PHE A 368 3.45 10.36 -9.69
N ILE A 369 3.02 10.35 -10.95
CA ILE A 369 1.60 10.26 -11.34
C ILE A 369 1.40 8.94 -12.08
N TYR A 370 0.47 8.11 -11.61
CA TYR A 370 0.16 6.79 -12.15
C TYR A 370 -1.33 6.67 -12.49
N ASP A 371 -1.70 7.09 -13.70
CA ASP A 371 -3.10 7.11 -14.17
C ASP A 371 -3.51 5.82 -14.88
N GLY A 372 -2.59 5.09 -15.51
CA GLY A 372 -2.91 3.84 -16.22
C GLY A 372 -1.69 2.99 -16.58
N GLY A 373 -1.98 1.79 -17.09
CA GLY A 373 -1.00 0.75 -17.39
C GLY A 373 -0.59 -0.08 -16.18
N SER A 374 0.38 -0.97 -16.39
CA SER A 374 1.03 -1.77 -15.34
C SER A 374 2.51 -1.38 -15.21
N ILE A 375 3.06 -1.42 -14.00
CA ILE A 375 4.51 -1.30 -13.80
C ILE A 375 5.03 -2.69 -13.44
N VAL A 376 6.00 -3.18 -14.19
CA VAL A 376 6.60 -4.49 -13.94
C VAL A 376 8.11 -4.38 -13.82
N GLY A 377 8.70 -5.34 -13.09
CA GLY A 377 10.13 -5.39 -12.86
C GLY A 377 10.66 -4.26 -11.97
N GLY A 378 11.99 -4.19 -11.91
CA GLY A 378 12.75 -3.16 -11.21
C GLY A 378 13.10 -3.60 -9.79
N GLU A 379 14.38 -3.50 -9.43
CA GLU A 379 14.78 -3.77 -8.05
C GLU A 379 14.14 -2.76 -7.08
N LYS A 380 14.04 -1.46 -7.44
CA LYS A 380 13.50 -0.37 -6.59
C LYS A 380 12.94 0.82 -7.40
N LEU A 381 11.66 1.16 -7.21
CA LEU A 381 11.09 2.47 -7.58
C LEU A 381 11.24 3.43 -6.38
N ARG A 382 12.20 4.35 -6.46
CA ARG A 382 12.52 5.31 -5.39
C ARG A 382 11.86 6.66 -5.63
N LEU A 383 10.95 7.04 -4.74
CA LEU A 383 10.13 8.25 -4.84
C LEU A 383 10.48 9.25 -3.72
N TYR A 384 10.78 10.50 -4.09
CA TYR A 384 11.20 11.55 -3.15
C TYR A 384 10.10 12.56 -2.82
N ASN A 385 9.02 12.63 -3.61
CA ASN A 385 7.93 13.59 -3.43
C ASN A 385 6.56 12.89 -3.39
N ASN A 386 5.47 13.65 -3.57
CA ASN A 386 4.11 13.14 -3.53
C ASN A 386 3.83 12.19 -4.69
N VAL A 387 2.83 11.34 -4.49
CA VAL A 387 2.43 10.31 -5.44
C VAL A 387 0.92 10.35 -5.63
N ASP A 388 0.47 10.38 -6.89
CA ASP A 388 -0.94 10.32 -7.26
C ASP A 388 -1.20 9.05 -8.09
N ILE A 389 -2.06 8.17 -7.59
CA ILE A 389 -2.36 6.87 -8.20
C ILE A 389 -3.86 6.80 -8.51
N ASN A 390 -4.20 6.93 -9.80
CA ASN A 390 -5.57 7.00 -10.28
C ASN A 390 -6.00 5.76 -11.10
N THR A 391 -5.08 4.82 -11.36
CA THR A 391 -5.38 3.57 -12.09
C THR A 391 -6.39 2.68 -11.34
N GLY A 392 -7.16 1.89 -12.09
CA GLY A 392 -8.24 1.06 -11.55
C GLY A 392 -7.78 -0.20 -10.80
N SER A 393 -6.53 -0.63 -10.97
CA SER A 393 -5.96 -1.81 -10.28
C SER A 393 -4.48 -1.60 -9.97
N PRO A 394 -4.15 -0.68 -9.04
CA PRO A 394 -2.78 -0.29 -8.78
C PRO A 394 -1.99 -1.44 -8.12
N SER A 395 -0.84 -1.77 -8.71
CA SER A 395 0.11 -2.71 -8.12
C SER A 395 1.56 -2.34 -8.41
N LEU A 396 2.47 -2.62 -7.47
CA LEU A 396 3.91 -2.44 -7.62
C LEU A 396 4.68 -3.61 -6.99
N THR A 397 5.85 -3.93 -7.53
CA THR A 397 6.73 -4.93 -6.89
C THR A 397 7.49 -4.31 -5.71
N ASN A 398 8.22 -3.21 -5.92
CA ASN A 398 9.00 -2.57 -4.85
C ASN A 398 8.86 -1.06 -4.85
N LEU A 399 8.29 -0.52 -3.77
CA LEU A 399 8.07 0.91 -3.54
C LEU A 399 8.98 1.40 -2.41
N LEU A 400 9.87 2.35 -2.73
CA LEU A 400 10.79 2.97 -1.78
C LEU A 400 10.50 4.48 -1.63
N LEU A 401 10.07 4.89 -0.44
CA LEU A 401 9.76 6.27 -0.09
C LEU A 401 10.95 6.90 0.66
N VAL A 402 11.50 8.00 0.17
CA VAL A 402 12.76 8.61 0.66
C VAL A 402 12.69 10.14 0.78
N GLY A 403 11.48 10.68 0.93
CA GLY A 403 11.26 12.11 0.99
C GLY A 403 11.98 12.79 2.16
N LYS A 404 12.45 14.02 1.93
CA LYS A 404 12.97 14.91 2.99
C LYS A 404 11.89 15.85 3.55
N LYS A 405 10.72 15.87 2.90
CA LYS A 405 9.50 16.57 3.30
C LYS A 405 8.39 15.51 3.48
N PRO A 406 7.29 15.86 4.17
CA PRO A 406 6.15 14.96 4.27
C PRO A 406 5.70 14.52 2.88
N GLN A 407 5.48 13.23 2.69
CA GLN A 407 5.00 12.67 1.43
C GLN A 407 3.55 12.22 1.61
N THR A 408 2.69 12.66 0.70
CA THR A 408 1.32 12.14 0.61
C THR A 408 1.22 11.20 -0.59
N ILE A 409 0.67 10.02 -0.34
CA ILE A 409 0.41 9.00 -1.34
C ILE A 409 -1.10 8.93 -1.53
N HIS A 410 -1.56 9.53 -2.63
CA HIS A 410 -2.95 9.57 -3.02
C HIS A 410 -3.31 8.35 -3.86
N MET A 411 -4.35 7.62 -3.47
CA MET A 411 -4.76 6.37 -4.09
C MET A 411 -6.28 6.35 -4.29
N ALA A 412 -6.72 6.43 -5.55
CA ALA A 412 -8.14 6.36 -5.90
C ALA A 412 -8.77 4.99 -5.53
N LYS A 413 -7.94 3.93 -5.46
CA LYS A 413 -8.32 2.55 -5.10
C LYS A 413 -7.21 1.92 -4.24
N PRO A 414 -7.54 0.92 -3.39
CA PRO A 414 -6.53 0.17 -2.67
C PRO A 414 -5.45 -0.39 -3.60
N MET A 415 -4.19 -0.26 -3.21
CA MET A 415 -3.03 -0.73 -3.97
C MET A 415 -2.44 -1.98 -3.31
N THR A 416 -1.88 -2.89 -4.11
CA THR A 416 -1.04 -3.99 -3.59
C THR A 416 0.43 -3.76 -3.94
N VAL A 417 1.31 -3.91 -2.96
CA VAL A 417 2.76 -3.85 -3.14
C VAL A 417 3.41 -5.12 -2.58
N THR A 418 4.38 -5.68 -3.29
CA THR A 418 5.13 -6.83 -2.75
C THR A 418 6.06 -6.38 -1.63
N LYS A 419 6.81 -5.30 -1.85
CA LYS A 419 7.71 -4.70 -0.88
C LYS A 419 7.45 -3.21 -0.72
N LEU A 420 7.19 -2.78 0.52
CA LEU A 420 7.07 -1.38 0.90
C LEU A 420 8.25 -0.99 1.78
N GLN A 421 9.00 0.04 1.40
CA GLN A 421 10.13 0.54 2.15
C GLN A 421 9.94 2.03 2.45
N ASN A 422 10.07 2.44 3.72
CA ASN A 422 9.97 3.82 4.14
C ASN A 422 11.25 4.30 4.82
N TYR A 423 11.97 5.17 4.12
CA TYR A 423 13.16 5.88 4.58
C TYR A 423 12.93 7.42 4.49
N ASN A 424 11.67 7.87 4.59
CA ASN A 424 11.34 9.28 4.61
C ASN A 424 11.86 9.93 5.90
N THR A 425 12.77 10.89 5.79
CA THR A 425 13.43 11.50 6.95
C THR A 425 12.73 12.76 7.47
N SER A 426 11.50 13.04 7.04
CA SER A 426 10.77 14.24 7.43
C SER A 426 10.02 14.04 8.75
N VAL A 427 9.80 15.13 9.49
CA VAL A 427 9.03 15.09 10.75
C VAL A 427 7.57 14.67 10.51
N GLY A 428 6.99 15.08 9.38
CA GLY A 428 5.62 14.71 9.02
C GLY A 428 5.48 13.33 8.39
N GLY A 429 6.58 12.65 8.03
CA GLY A 429 6.51 11.25 7.60
C GLY A 429 5.77 11.01 6.28
N VAL A 430 5.12 9.86 6.19
CA VAL A 430 4.32 9.42 5.04
C VAL A 430 2.84 9.27 5.44
N THR A 431 1.95 9.76 4.59
CA THR A 431 0.49 9.60 4.74
C THR A 431 -0.09 8.90 3.53
N PHE A 432 -0.92 7.88 3.74
CA PHE A 432 -1.69 7.19 2.69
C PHE A 432 -3.15 7.57 2.80
N ASP A 433 -3.80 8.16 1.81
CA ASP A 433 -5.22 8.50 1.92
C ASP A 433 -6.17 7.29 1.74
N ASN A 434 -5.63 6.14 1.34
CA ASN A 434 -6.34 4.89 1.14
C ASN A 434 -5.48 3.69 1.56
N THR A 435 -6.02 2.48 1.46
CA THR A 435 -5.33 1.25 1.85
C THR A 435 -4.18 0.89 0.91
N ILE A 436 -3.04 0.53 1.49
CA ILE A 436 -1.91 -0.12 0.82
C ILE A 436 -1.71 -1.52 1.41
N LYS A 437 -1.89 -2.55 0.58
CA LYS A 437 -1.71 -3.96 0.95
C LYS A 437 -0.28 -4.39 0.68
N VAL A 438 0.40 -4.92 1.69
CA VAL A 438 1.79 -5.41 1.59
C VAL A 438 1.78 -6.93 1.63
N SER A 439 2.29 -7.60 0.59
CA SER A 439 2.21 -9.08 0.47
C SER A 439 3.47 -9.84 0.84
N SER A 440 4.63 -9.17 0.99
CA SER A 440 5.88 -9.84 1.36
C SER A 440 6.71 -9.11 2.41
N VAL A 441 7.12 -7.86 2.19
CA VAL A 441 8.01 -7.17 3.14
C VAL A 441 7.57 -5.72 3.37
N LEU A 442 7.35 -5.36 4.63
CA LEU A 442 7.28 -4.00 5.11
C LEU A 442 8.60 -3.63 5.82
N ASP A 443 9.34 -2.69 5.25
CA ASP A 443 10.55 -2.13 5.85
C ASP A 443 10.24 -0.70 6.32
N SER A 444 10.01 -0.57 7.62
CA SER A 444 9.63 0.70 8.27
C SER A 444 10.83 1.58 8.63
N GLY A 445 12.08 1.12 8.36
CA GLY A 445 13.31 1.89 8.53
C GLY A 445 13.59 2.36 9.97
N GLY A 446 13.04 1.67 10.99
CA GLY A 446 13.29 1.85 12.43
C GLY A 446 12.96 3.22 13.06
N THR A 447 12.73 4.28 12.28
CA THR A 447 12.69 5.67 12.77
C THR A 447 11.63 6.57 12.15
N TYR A 448 10.99 6.16 11.06
CA TYR A 448 10.26 7.08 10.19
C TYR A 448 8.75 6.89 10.31
N ASN A 449 8.07 7.94 10.76
CA ASN A 449 6.66 7.89 11.12
C ASN A 449 5.78 7.75 9.88
N TYR A 450 4.88 6.79 9.90
CA TYR A 450 3.65 6.88 9.14
C TYR A 450 2.65 7.68 9.99
N GLN A 451 1.89 8.60 9.39
CA GLN A 451 0.87 9.34 10.16
C GLN A 451 -0.40 8.52 10.40
N ASN A 452 -0.69 7.60 9.48
CA ASN A 452 -1.89 6.77 9.47
C ASN A 452 -1.55 5.34 9.04
N SER A 453 -0.68 4.69 9.80
CA SER A 453 -0.21 3.34 9.51
C SER A 453 -1.29 2.26 9.55
N GLU A 454 -2.48 2.55 10.08
CA GLU A 454 -3.66 1.69 9.96
C GLU A 454 -4.07 1.45 8.50
N ASN A 455 -3.69 2.34 7.57
CA ASN A 455 -3.92 2.14 6.14
C ASN A 455 -2.93 1.16 5.49
N ILE A 456 -1.90 0.73 6.21
CA ILE A 456 -0.99 -0.33 5.78
C ILE A 456 -1.56 -1.67 6.25
N VAL A 457 -1.90 -2.54 5.29
CA VAL A 457 -2.51 -3.84 5.54
C VAL A 457 -1.53 -4.95 5.16
N LEU A 458 -1.07 -5.72 6.14
CA LEU A 458 -0.30 -6.95 5.90
C LEU A 458 -1.22 -8.04 5.36
N ILE A 459 -0.82 -8.71 4.26
CA ILE A 459 -1.57 -9.83 3.68
C ILE A 459 -0.64 -11.02 3.43
N ASP A 460 -1.22 -12.19 3.15
CA ASP A 460 -0.49 -13.42 2.80
C ASP A 460 0.58 -13.76 3.86
N ASN A 461 1.86 -13.76 3.50
CA ASN A 461 2.98 -14.05 4.40
C ASN A 461 3.87 -12.82 4.64
N ALA A 462 3.29 -11.61 4.58
CA ALA A 462 4.06 -10.40 4.75
C ALA A 462 4.75 -10.33 6.12
N CYS A 463 6.03 -9.94 6.15
CA CYS A 463 6.79 -9.70 7.37
C CYS A 463 7.20 -8.22 7.50
N VAL A 464 7.47 -7.80 8.73
CA VAL A 464 8.05 -6.48 9.02
C VAL A 464 9.54 -6.68 9.25
N SER A 465 10.41 -6.06 8.43
CA SER A 465 11.84 -6.41 8.36
C SER A 465 12.60 -6.22 9.68
N ASP A 466 12.22 -5.21 10.47
CA ASP A 466 12.84 -4.89 11.75
C ASP A 466 12.10 -5.57 12.92
N HIS A 467 11.13 -6.44 12.64
CA HIS A 467 10.24 -7.09 13.61
C HIS A 467 9.50 -6.10 14.52
N ALA A 468 9.43 -4.83 14.11
CA ALA A 468 8.88 -3.74 14.90
C ALA A 468 8.12 -2.72 14.04
N MET A 469 6.95 -2.32 14.52
CA MET A 469 6.09 -1.30 13.93
C MET A 469 5.73 -0.24 14.96
N LYS A 470 5.94 1.02 14.61
CA LYS A 470 5.52 2.18 15.42
C LYS A 470 4.13 2.61 15.00
N GLY A 471 3.23 2.74 15.97
CA GLY A 471 1.83 3.08 15.76
C GLY A 471 0.96 1.87 15.44
N ASP A 472 -0.21 2.13 14.88
CA ASP A 472 -1.18 1.10 14.51
C ASP A 472 -0.76 0.38 13.22
N ILE A 473 -1.24 -0.83 12.97
CA ILE A 473 -1.08 -1.53 11.69
C ILE A 473 -2.30 -2.41 11.45
N SER A 474 -2.61 -2.65 10.19
CA SER A 474 -3.71 -3.55 9.82
C SER A 474 -3.19 -4.87 9.22
N ALA A 475 -3.98 -5.92 9.32
CA ALA A 475 -3.71 -7.22 8.71
C ALA A 475 -5.00 -7.86 8.17
N GLU A 476 -4.93 -8.47 6.99
CA GLU A 476 -6.06 -9.13 6.33
C GLU A 476 -5.60 -10.44 5.69
N ASN A 477 -6.21 -11.58 6.05
CA ASN A 477 -5.82 -12.89 5.47
C ASN A 477 -4.30 -13.14 5.57
N TRP A 478 -3.76 -12.96 6.78
CA TRP A 478 -2.33 -12.84 7.04
C TRP A 478 -1.82 -13.99 7.91
N THR A 479 -0.66 -14.53 7.55
CA THR A 479 0.07 -15.56 8.28
C THR A 479 1.39 -14.97 8.76
N CYS A 480 1.49 -14.81 10.08
CA CYS A 480 2.68 -14.39 10.79
C CYS A 480 3.52 -15.64 11.14
N THR A 481 4.76 -15.66 10.66
CA THR A 481 5.73 -16.74 10.91
C THR A 481 6.98 -16.27 11.65
N GLU A 482 7.07 -14.97 11.94
CA GLU A 482 8.17 -14.31 12.63
C GLU A 482 7.60 -13.35 13.69
N SER A 483 8.28 -13.20 14.82
CA SER A 483 7.84 -12.32 15.90
C SER A 483 7.68 -10.86 15.45
N LEU A 484 6.67 -10.16 16.00
CA LEU A 484 6.36 -8.78 15.63
C LEU A 484 5.99 -7.95 16.87
N GLN A 485 6.59 -6.78 17.00
CA GLN A 485 6.26 -5.80 18.04
C GLN A 485 5.51 -4.61 17.42
N VAL A 486 4.26 -4.37 17.82
CA VAL A 486 3.42 -3.25 17.37
C VAL A 486 3.16 -2.32 18.53
N SER A 487 3.66 -1.08 18.49
CA SER A 487 3.47 -0.13 19.61
C SER A 487 2.04 0.43 19.72
N GLY A 488 1.22 0.23 18.69
CA GLY A 488 -0.20 0.60 18.64
C GLY A 488 -1.09 -0.63 18.48
N THR A 489 -2.24 -0.41 17.84
CA THR A 489 -3.28 -1.43 17.61
C THR A 489 -2.95 -2.29 16.39
N LEU A 490 -3.06 -3.61 16.51
CA LEU A 490 -3.16 -4.53 15.39
C LEU A 490 -4.65 -4.70 14.99
N ASN A 491 -5.05 -4.06 13.89
CA ASN A 491 -6.39 -4.14 13.33
C ASN A 491 -6.47 -5.32 12.34
N ALA A 492 -7.19 -6.37 12.71
CA ALA A 492 -7.28 -7.60 11.95
C ALA A 492 -8.63 -7.77 11.23
N ALA A 493 -8.57 -8.40 10.06
CA ALA A 493 -9.73 -8.84 9.29
C ALA A 493 -9.45 -10.19 8.61
N GLY A 494 -10.51 -10.97 8.34
CA GLY A 494 -10.37 -12.26 7.65
C GLY A 494 -9.65 -13.31 8.50
N THR A 495 -8.81 -14.13 7.88
CA THR A 495 -8.07 -15.21 8.57
C THR A 495 -6.70 -14.72 9.01
N ILE A 496 -6.41 -14.75 10.31
CA ILE A 496 -5.11 -14.40 10.88
C ILE A 496 -4.50 -15.65 11.49
N ASN A 497 -3.29 -16.02 11.09
CA ASN A 497 -2.58 -17.18 11.64
C ASN A 497 -1.25 -16.73 12.25
N LEU A 498 -1.02 -17.02 13.53
CA LEU A 498 0.27 -16.86 14.20
C LEU A 498 0.88 -18.24 14.35
N THR A 499 1.96 -18.54 13.65
CA THR A 499 2.52 -19.90 13.56
C THR A 499 4.05 -19.87 13.68
N ASN A 500 4.67 -21.04 13.75
CA ASN A 500 6.13 -21.18 13.78
C ASN A 500 6.79 -20.45 14.97
N ALA A 501 6.20 -20.58 16.17
CA ALA A 501 6.66 -19.93 17.40
C ALA A 501 6.79 -18.39 17.27
N ALA A 502 5.86 -17.76 16.55
CA ALA A 502 5.83 -16.30 16.41
C ALA A 502 5.29 -15.63 17.68
N ASP A 503 6.06 -14.68 18.22
CA ASP A 503 5.63 -13.82 19.32
C ASP A 503 5.17 -12.47 18.79
N VAL A 504 3.86 -12.23 18.79
CA VAL A 504 3.26 -10.96 18.42
C VAL A 504 2.89 -10.17 19.66
N THR A 505 3.57 -9.06 19.91
CA THR A 505 3.20 -8.09 20.94
C THR A 505 2.51 -6.91 20.29
N THR A 506 1.36 -6.52 20.80
CA THR A 506 0.64 -5.33 20.37
C THR A 506 0.08 -4.58 21.55
N LYS A 507 -0.14 -3.27 21.41
CA LYS A 507 -0.84 -2.50 22.43
C LYS A 507 -2.30 -2.98 22.55
N GLN A 508 -2.99 -3.10 21.42
CA GLN A 508 -4.37 -3.61 21.36
C GLN A 508 -4.54 -4.54 20.16
N TYR A 509 -5.31 -5.60 20.32
CA TYR A 509 -5.75 -6.43 19.21
C TYR A 509 -7.24 -6.19 18.92
N LYS A 510 -7.58 -5.89 17.68
CA LYS A 510 -8.98 -5.68 17.25
C LYS A 510 -9.26 -6.44 15.97
N GLN A 511 -10.08 -7.47 16.04
CA GLN A 511 -10.53 -8.19 14.86
C GLN A 511 -12.02 -8.00 14.62
N SER A 512 -12.36 -7.55 13.42
CA SER A 512 -13.75 -7.23 13.02
C SER A 512 -14.56 -8.43 12.50
N GLY A 513 -13.90 -9.57 12.28
CA GLY A 513 -14.50 -10.87 11.96
C GLY A 513 -13.46 -11.86 11.43
N GLY A 514 -13.92 -13.04 11.01
CA GLY A 514 -13.06 -14.10 10.47
C GLY A 514 -12.54 -15.06 11.55
N THR A 515 -11.29 -15.53 11.43
CA THR A 515 -10.68 -16.49 12.36
C THR A 515 -9.30 -16.02 12.79
N LEU A 516 -9.01 -16.08 14.09
CA LEU A 516 -7.66 -16.01 14.65
C LEU A 516 -7.20 -17.42 15.00
N THR A 517 -6.08 -17.85 14.44
CA THR A 517 -5.36 -19.07 14.82
C THR A 517 -4.07 -18.67 15.52
N VAL A 518 -3.87 -19.12 16.76
CA VAL A 518 -2.58 -19.00 17.47
C VAL A 518 -2.02 -20.40 17.60
N GLY A 519 -1.04 -20.76 16.79
CA GLY A 519 -0.45 -22.10 16.76
C GLY A 519 0.34 -22.45 18.03
N GLU A 520 0.72 -23.72 18.14
CA GLU A 520 1.60 -24.22 19.20
C GLU A 520 2.89 -23.38 19.25
N ASP A 521 3.37 -23.12 20.47
CA ASP A 521 4.53 -22.28 20.79
C ASP A 521 4.45 -20.79 20.33
N SER A 522 3.35 -20.35 19.71
CA SER A 522 3.13 -18.93 19.37
C SER A 522 2.46 -18.17 20.51
N THR A 523 2.77 -16.88 20.61
CA THR A 523 2.18 -15.98 21.62
C THR A 523 1.55 -14.75 20.97
N LEU A 524 0.32 -14.40 21.38
CA LEU A 524 -0.25 -13.07 21.16
C LEU A 524 -0.30 -12.32 22.49
N TYR A 525 0.55 -11.32 22.66
CA TYR A 525 0.59 -10.47 23.83
C TYR A 525 -0.08 -9.13 23.55
N CYS A 526 -1.23 -8.87 24.17
CA CYS A 526 -1.92 -7.59 24.14
C CYS A 526 -1.59 -6.82 25.43
N GLU A 527 -0.90 -5.68 25.34
CA GLU A 527 -0.57 -4.85 26.52
C GLU A 527 -1.81 -4.27 27.19
N GLU A 528 -2.81 -3.91 26.40
CA GLU A 528 -4.10 -3.41 26.85
C GLU A 528 -5.19 -4.42 26.44
N ASN A 529 -5.98 -4.08 25.43
CA ASN A 529 -7.26 -4.74 25.15
C ASN A 529 -7.17 -5.81 24.05
N PHE A 530 -7.93 -6.89 24.22
CA PHE A 530 -8.14 -7.92 23.20
C PHE A 530 -9.62 -7.95 22.78
N ILE A 531 -9.92 -7.51 21.57
CA ILE A 531 -11.27 -7.43 21.03
C ILE A 531 -11.37 -8.35 19.82
N GLN A 532 -12.14 -9.42 19.96
CA GLN A 532 -12.34 -10.44 18.93
C GLN A 532 -13.83 -10.64 18.67
N THR A 533 -14.28 -10.36 17.45
CA THR A 533 -15.65 -10.69 17.00
C THR A 533 -15.73 -11.99 16.19
N GLY A 534 -14.61 -12.45 15.63
CA GLY A 534 -14.48 -13.71 14.91
C GLY A 534 -14.16 -14.92 15.80
N LYS A 535 -14.00 -16.09 15.18
CA LYS A 535 -13.62 -17.33 15.86
C LYS A 535 -12.16 -17.28 16.31
N THR A 536 -11.84 -17.81 17.49
CA THR A 536 -10.45 -18.05 17.92
C THR A 536 -10.18 -19.54 18.07
N VAL A 537 -9.14 -20.02 17.38
CA VAL A 537 -8.53 -21.35 17.57
C VAL A 537 -7.15 -21.11 18.17
N ASN A 538 -7.00 -21.42 19.45
CA ASN A 538 -5.77 -21.20 20.20
C ASN A 538 -5.15 -22.55 20.54
N ASP A 539 -3.95 -22.82 20.05
CA ASP A 539 -3.09 -23.93 20.47
C ASP A 539 -1.84 -23.40 21.21
N GLY A 540 -1.61 -22.09 21.20
CA GLY A 540 -0.53 -21.39 21.92
C GLY A 540 -1.03 -20.58 23.13
N THR A 541 -0.49 -19.37 23.29
CA THR A 541 -0.83 -18.47 24.41
C THR A 541 -1.36 -17.12 23.95
N ILE A 542 -2.46 -16.67 24.54
CA ILE A 542 -2.96 -15.29 24.42
C ILE A 542 -2.86 -14.61 25.79
N PHE A 543 -2.19 -13.46 25.84
CA PHE A 543 -2.09 -12.62 27.04
C PHE A 543 -2.85 -11.30 26.83
N ILE A 544 -3.63 -10.90 27.83
CA ILE A 544 -4.41 -9.66 27.85
C ILE A 544 -4.02 -8.86 29.09
N GLY A 545 -3.44 -7.67 28.90
CA GLY A 545 -2.97 -6.81 29.97
C GLY A 545 -4.05 -5.92 30.61
N GLU A 546 -5.11 -5.61 29.87
CA GLU A 546 -6.36 -4.99 30.36
C GLU A 546 -7.54 -5.90 30.03
N ASP A 547 -8.56 -5.41 29.29
CA ASP A 547 -9.84 -6.10 29.15
C ASP A 547 -9.92 -6.94 27.86
N GLY A 548 -10.60 -8.08 27.96
CA GLY A 548 -10.91 -8.97 26.86
C GLY A 548 -12.39 -8.95 26.50
N LYS A 549 -12.70 -8.75 25.22
CA LYS A 549 -14.04 -8.88 24.66
C LYS A 549 -14.04 -9.90 23.53
N ILE A 550 -14.67 -11.06 23.77
CA ILE A 550 -14.69 -12.18 22.81
C ILE A 550 -16.14 -12.50 22.46
N ALA A 551 -16.58 -12.06 21.29
CA ALA A 551 -17.99 -12.15 20.89
C ALA A 551 -18.38 -13.48 20.21
N SER A 552 -17.42 -14.35 19.92
CA SER A 552 -17.63 -15.62 19.20
C SER A 552 -16.87 -16.77 19.86
N THR A 553 -16.84 -17.93 19.22
CA THR A 553 -16.28 -19.16 19.77
C THR A 553 -14.77 -19.05 20.02
N PHE A 554 -14.32 -19.50 21.18
CA PHE A 554 -12.91 -19.63 21.56
C PHE A 554 -12.62 -21.08 21.92
N SER A 555 -11.54 -21.67 21.39
CA SER A 555 -11.16 -23.05 21.71
C SER A 555 -9.66 -23.24 21.86
N GLY A 556 -9.26 -24.04 22.86
CA GLY A 556 -7.90 -24.53 23.06
C GLY A 556 -6.96 -23.57 23.81
N GLY A 557 -5.68 -24.00 23.93
CA GLY A 557 -4.54 -23.19 24.37
C GLY A 557 -4.70 -22.51 25.73
N THR A 558 -3.80 -21.59 26.04
CA THR A 558 -3.81 -20.80 27.27
C THR A 558 -4.31 -19.38 27.00
N LEU A 559 -5.30 -18.92 27.77
CA LEU A 559 -5.70 -17.52 27.86
C LEU A 559 -5.32 -16.97 29.24
N LYS A 560 -4.49 -15.93 29.27
CA LYS A 560 -4.12 -15.22 30.50
C LYS A 560 -4.63 -13.79 30.46
N ALA A 561 -5.45 -13.39 31.42
CA ALA A 561 -6.05 -12.06 31.48
C ALA A 561 -5.76 -11.35 32.81
N LYS A 562 -5.41 -10.07 32.72
CA LYS A 562 -5.20 -9.16 33.86
C LYS A 562 -6.39 -8.23 34.14
N GLY A 563 -7.25 -7.94 33.16
CA GLY A 563 -8.48 -7.17 33.32
C GLY A 563 -9.73 -8.03 33.24
N ASP A 564 -10.84 -7.41 32.87
CA ASP A 564 -12.17 -8.03 32.78
C ASP A 564 -12.29 -8.89 31.51
N LEU A 565 -13.07 -9.96 31.59
CA LEU A 565 -13.41 -10.82 30.45
C LEU A 565 -14.92 -10.80 30.20
N MET A 566 -15.31 -10.24 29.06
CA MET A 566 -16.67 -10.20 28.55
C MET A 566 -16.80 -11.08 27.31
N LEU A 567 -17.57 -12.18 27.44
CA LEU A 567 -17.69 -13.22 26.44
C LEU A 567 -19.16 -13.35 25.98
N ALA A 568 -19.37 -13.72 24.72
CA ALA A 568 -20.72 -13.97 24.18
C ALA A 568 -20.86 -15.27 23.38
N GLY A 569 -19.77 -15.99 23.11
CA GLY A 569 -19.76 -17.25 22.39
C GLY A 569 -19.30 -18.42 23.27
N ASP A 570 -19.39 -19.64 22.73
CA ASP A 570 -18.87 -20.83 23.42
C ASP A 570 -17.38 -20.68 23.69
N PHE A 571 -16.99 -20.79 24.96
CA PHE A 571 -15.64 -20.55 25.41
C PHE A 571 -15.03 -21.82 25.99
N ALA A 572 -14.00 -22.35 25.32
CA ALA A 572 -13.42 -23.65 25.61
C ALA A 572 -11.88 -23.64 25.64
N ALA A 573 -11.28 -22.83 26.53
CA ALA A 573 -9.82 -22.80 26.69
C ALA A 573 -9.27 -24.05 27.40
N ASN A 574 -8.05 -24.49 27.04
CA ASN A 574 -7.36 -25.54 27.79
C ASN A 574 -6.92 -25.01 29.16
N GLU A 575 -6.47 -23.77 29.21
CA GLU A 575 -6.12 -23.09 30.45
C GLU A 575 -6.64 -21.65 30.45
N LEU A 576 -7.32 -21.27 31.53
CA LEU A 576 -7.73 -19.89 31.78
C LEU A 576 -7.02 -19.42 33.06
N ILE A 577 -6.24 -18.33 32.94
CA ILE A 577 -5.52 -17.72 34.05
C ILE A 577 -6.03 -16.29 34.27
N LEU A 578 -6.66 -16.04 35.41
CA LEU A 578 -7.04 -14.70 35.87
C LEU A 578 -5.99 -14.23 36.88
N ASP A 579 -5.05 -13.40 36.44
CA ASP A 579 -3.88 -13.00 37.24
C ASP A 579 -3.74 -11.48 37.29
N SER A 580 -4.15 -10.86 38.40
CA SER A 580 -4.16 -9.40 38.49
C SER A 580 -3.96 -8.87 39.91
N LYS A 581 -3.55 -7.60 39.96
CA LYS A 581 -3.53 -6.78 41.19
C LYS A 581 -4.72 -5.83 41.27
N LEU A 582 -5.55 -5.79 40.23
CA LEU A 582 -6.79 -5.02 40.14
C LEU A 582 -8.01 -5.95 40.22
N PRO A 583 -9.20 -5.45 40.57
CA PRO A 583 -10.43 -6.23 40.49
C PRO A 583 -10.63 -6.78 39.07
N GLN A 584 -11.21 -7.98 38.97
CA GLN A 584 -11.56 -8.58 37.67
C GLN A 584 -13.00 -9.10 37.69
N LYS A 585 -13.64 -9.05 36.52
CA LYS A 585 -14.94 -9.67 36.26
C LYS A 585 -14.84 -10.70 35.14
N PHE A 586 -15.53 -11.81 35.33
CA PHE A 586 -15.73 -12.81 34.30
C PHE A 586 -17.23 -12.94 34.00
N GLU A 587 -17.61 -12.66 32.75
CA GLU A 587 -18.99 -12.79 32.28
C GLU A 587 -19.02 -13.46 30.90
N ASN A 588 -19.84 -14.49 30.76
CA ASN A 588 -20.18 -15.12 29.50
C ASN A 588 -21.69 -15.28 29.39
N SER A 589 -22.26 -14.87 28.26
CA SER A 589 -23.68 -15.12 27.96
C SER A 589 -23.93 -16.49 27.31
N SER A 590 -22.89 -17.26 26.99
CA SER A 590 -22.95 -18.64 26.48
C SER A 590 -22.27 -19.64 27.44
N THR A 591 -21.96 -20.84 26.93
CA THR A 591 -21.34 -21.93 27.69
C THR A 591 -19.83 -21.70 27.85
N THR A 592 -19.32 -21.95 29.06
CA THR A 592 -17.88 -21.89 29.39
C THR A 592 -17.40 -23.27 29.87
N ASN A 593 -16.52 -23.93 29.12
CA ASN A 593 -15.94 -25.22 29.46
C ASN A 593 -14.41 -25.13 29.49
N ILE A 594 -13.82 -25.15 30.68
CA ILE A 594 -12.38 -25.00 30.85
C ILE A 594 -11.78 -26.32 31.30
N LYS A 595 -10.59 -26.67 30.81
CA LYS A 595 -9.85 -27.80 31.38
C LYS A 595 -9.17 -27.37 32.69
N ASN A 596 -8.33 -26.36 32.68
CA ASN A 596 -7.65 -25.83 33.87
C ASN A 596 -7.99 -24.36 34.13
N LEU A 597 -8.50 -24.04 35.32
CA LEU A 597 -8.79 -22.67 35.76
C LEU A 597 -7.85 -22.28 36.91
N THR A 598 -7.10 -21.21 36.72
CA THR A 598 -6.23 -20.63 37.74
C THR A 598 -6.66 -19.20 38.04
N ILE A 599 -7.01 -18.91 39.29
CA ILE A 599 -7.33 -17.56 39.74
C ILE A 599 -6.26 -17.11 40.73
N LYS A 600 -5.47 -16.11 40.32
CA LYS A 600 -4.39 -15.50 41.09
C LYS A 600 -4.59 -13.99 41.16
N ASN A 601 -5.59 -13.56 41.92
CA ASN A 601 -5.91 -12.15 42.07
C ASN A 601 -5.61 -11.64 43.49
N ASP A 602 -4.67 -10.70 43.57
CA ASP A 602 -4.18 -10.14 44.83
C ASP A 602 -4.92 -8.87 45.29
N SER A 603 -5.88 -8.40 44.49
CA SER A 603 -6.67 -7.20 44.79
C SER A 603 -7.61 -7.42 45.99
N ARG A 604 -8.05 -6.32 46.60
CA ARG A 604 -9.00 -6.40 47.73
C ARG A 604 -10.40 -6.83 47.30
N SER A 605 -10.84 -6.41 46.11
CA SER A 605 -12.14 -6.81 45.57
C SER A 605 -12.11 -8.20 44.93
N GLY A 606 -10.92 -8.67 44.55
CA GLY A 606 -10.69 -9.99 43.98
C GLY A 606 -11.33 -10.20 42.61
N VAL A 607 -11.97 -11.36 42.40
CA VAL A 607 -12.58 -11.74 41.12
C VAL A 607 -14.07 -12.02 41.30
N GLU A 608 -14.89 -11.44 40.43
CA GLU A 608 -16.33 -11.70 40.36
C GLU A 608 -16.66 -12.60 39.17
N VAL A 609 -17.24 -13.78 39.44
CA VAL A 609 -17.58 -14.77 38.42
C VAL A 609 -19.09 -14.75 38.17
N ASN A 610 -19.55 -13.95 37.20
CA ASN A 610 -20.98 -13.68 36.96
C ASN A 610 -21.69 -14.74 36.11
N SER A 611 -20.98 -15.75 35.64
CA SER A 611 -21.51 -16.80 34.77
C SER A 611 -20.82 -18.13 35.05
N LYS A 612 -21.52 -19.24 34.74
CA LYS A 612 -21.02 -20.59 35.05
C LYS A 612 -19.77 -20.94 34.27
N ILE A 613 -18.81 -21.55 34.96
CA ILE A 613 -17.57 -22.11 34.40
C ILE A 613 -17.51 -23.59 34.77
N TYR A 614 -17.61 -24.48 33.77
CA TYR A 614 -17.42 -25.91 33.98
C TYR A 614 -15.93 -26.25 33.88
N VAL A 615 -15.36 -26.80 34.94
CA VAL A 615 -13.93 -27.15 35.02
C VAL A 615 -13.79 -28.68 35.07
N SER A 616 -12.93 -29.24 34.22
CA SER A 616 -12.79 -30.70 34.05
C SER A 616 -11.42 -31.27 34.44
N GLY A 617 -10.38 -30.44 34.53
CA GLY A 617 -9.01 -30.83 34.85
C GLY A 617 -8.56 -30.37 36.23
N ALA A 618 -8.42 -29.07 36.44
CA ALA A 618 -7.99 -28.51 37.72
C ALA A 618 -8.54 -27.10 37.95
N PHE A 619 -8.92 -26.81 39.20
CA PHE A 619 -9.23 -25.47 39.69
C PHE A 619 -8.23 -25.08 40.78
N SER A 620 -7.44 -24.04 40.52
CA SER A 620 -6.50 -23.45 41.47
C SER A 620 -6.97 -22.06 41.88
N ASN A 621 -7.19 -21.82 43.18
CA ASN A 621 -7.59 -20.52 43.70
C ASN A 621 -6.58 -19.97 44.71
N GLN A 622 -5.99 -18.83 44.37
CA GLN A 622 -5.15 -17.98 45.21
C GLN A 622 -5.75 -16.58 45.37
N CYS A 623 -7.03 -16.39 45.02
CA CYS A 623 -7.73 -15.12 45.16
C CYS A 623 -8.10 -14.86 46.62
N LYS A 624 -7.87 -13.62 47.08
CA LYS A 624 -8.27 -13.18 48.42
C LYS A 624 -9.78 -13.02 48.60
N ASN A 625 -10.49 -12.73 47.52
CA ASN A 625 -11.94 -12.50 47.55
C ASN A 625 -12.56 -12.99 46.24
N LEU A 626 -13.04 -14.22 46.23
CA LEU A 626 -13.74 -14.78 45.08
C LEU A 626 -15.24 -14.59 45.28
N VAL A 627 -15.86 -13.76 44.45
CA VAL A 627 -17.29 -13.45 44.49
C VAL A 627 -18.02 -14.36 43.50
N HIS A 628 -19.15 -14.92 43.93
CA HIS A 628 -19.95 -15.90 43.19
C HIS A 628 -19.17 -17.18 42.83
N SER A 629 -18.38 -17.71 43.77
CA SER A 629 -17.57 -18.92 43.57
C SER A 629 -18.41 -20.16 43.22
N GLU A 630 -19.70 -20.18 43.60
CA GLU A 630 -20.68 -21.20 43.23
C GLU A 630 -20.89 -21.35 41.72
N ASN A 631 -20.50 -20.33 40.92
CA ASN A 631 -20.53 -20.41 39.46
C ASN A 631 -19.35 -21.22 38.90
N ILE A 632 -18.35 -21.58 39.70
CA ILE A 632 -17.28 -22.50 39.32
C ILE A 632 -17.72 -23.92 39.64
N ILE A 633 -17.97 -24.70 38.60
CA ILE A 633 -18.55 -26.05 38.69
C ILE A 633 -17.49 -27.06 38.30
N LEU A 634 -17.08 -27.91 39.24
CA LEU A 634 -16.19 -29.02 38.94
C LEU A 634 -16.97 -30.19 38.37
N SER A 635 -16.34 -30.92 37.44
CA SER A 635 -16.87 -32.14 36.83
C SER A 635 -15.79 -33.19 36.72
N GLY A 636 -16.15 -34.47 36.84
CA GLY A 636 -15.19 -35.56 36.76
C GLY A 636 -14.20 -35.57 37.94
N ASP A 637 -12.96 -35.97 37.66
CA ASP A 637 -11.85 -36.02 38.62
C ASP A 637 -11.09 -34.68 38.71
N ALA A 638 -11.78 -33.55 38.53
CA ALA A 638 -11.12 -32.24 38.54
C ALA A 638 -10.43 -31.97 39.89
N ALA A 639 -9.14 -31.66 39.85
CA ALA A 639 -8.37 -31.34 41.03
C ALA A 639 -8.83 -30.00 41.64
N TYR A 640 -8.98 -29.95 42.96
CA TYR A 640 -9.34 -28.74 43.70
C TYR A 640 -8.16 -28.30 44.57
N VAL A 641 -7.51 -27.20 44.19
CA VAL A 641 -6.29 -26.69 44.84
C VAL A 641 -6.54 -25.27 45.34
N VAL A 642 -6.84 -25.11 46.62
CA VAL A 642 -7.14 -23.80 47.20
C VAL A 642 -6.19 -23.51 48.35
N ASP A 643 -5.50 -22.37 48.25
CA ASP A 643 -4.53 -21.92 49.25
C ASP A 643 -5.24 -21.06 50.30
N GLY A 644 -5.48 -21.62 51.48
CA GLY A 644 -5.92 -20.87 52.67
C GLY A 644 -7.41 -20.92 53.02
N VAL A 645 -7.77 -20.15 54.05
CA VAL A 645 -9.04 -20.20 54.81
C VAL A 645 -10.16 -19.37 54.17
N THR A 646 -10.00 -18.94 52.93
CA THR A 646 -10.97 -18.05 52.25
C THR A 646 -12.26 -18.83 52.00
N LYS A 647 -13.38 -18.30 52.49
CA LYS A 647 -14.70 -18.93 52.30
C LYS A 647 -15.04 -18.96 50.81
N ASN A 648 -15.01 -20.15 50.23
CA ASN A 648 -15.34 -20.42 48.84
C ASN A 648 -16.43 -21.49 48.80
N ASP A 649 -17.55 -21.16 48.19
CA ASP A 649 -18.56 -22.13 47.82
C ASP A 649 -18.04 -22.97 46.64
N LEU A 650 -18.37 -24.26 46.64
CA LEU A 650 -17.95 -25.21 45.62
C LEU A 650 -19.18 -25.90 45.04
N ALA A 651 -19.31 -25.92 43.71
CA ALA A 651 -20.34 -26.67 43.02
C ALA A 651 -19.76 -27.88 42.29
N LEU A 652 -20.43 -29.04 42.40
CA LEU A 652 -20.06 -30.28 41.73
C LEU A 652 -21.16 -30.72 40.75
N SER A 653 -20.75 -31.22 39.59
CA SER A 653 -21.64 -31.79 38.57
C SER A 653 -21.09 -33.12 38.05
N GLY A 654 -22.00 -34.00 37.60
CA GLY A 654 -21.60 -35.34 37.13
C GLY A 654 -20.96 -36.16 38.24
N GLN A 655 -20.08 -37.09 37.87
CA GLN A 655 -19.37 -37.92 38.84
C GLN A 655 -18.13 -37.18 39.37
N TYR A 656 -17.98 -37.11 40.69
CA TYR A 656 -16.81 -36.61 41.40
C TYR A 656 -16.34 -37.65 42.41
N THR A 657 -15.09 -38.08 42.32
CA THR A 657 -14.52 -39.12 43.18
C THR A 657 -13.37 -38.56 43.99
N LEU A 658 -13.50 -38.58 45.32
CA LEU A 658 -12.40 -38.33 46.24
C LEU A 658 -11.65 -39.65 46.48
N LYS A 659 -10.40 -39.72 46.01
CA LYS A 659 -9.62 -40.96 45.96
C LYS A 659 -9.00 -41.29 47.31
N ALA A 660 -8.67 -42.57 47.51
CA ALA A 660 -8.02 -43.04 48.73
C ALA A 660 -6.78 -42.19 49.11
N GLY A 661 -6.76 -41.66 50.33
CA GLY A 661 -5.68 -40.80 50.84
C GLY A 661 -5.84 -39.31 50.52
N GLU A 662 -6.86 -38.90 49.76
CA GLU A 662 -7.14 -37.48 49.49
C GLU A 662 -8.00 -36.86 50.60
N THR A 663 -7.70 -35.60 50.91
CA THR A 663 -8.53 -34.74 51.75
C THR A 663 -9.03 -33.56 50.93
N LEU A 664 -10.34 -33.41 50.81
CA LEU A 664 -10.98 -32.24 50.21
C LEU A 664 -11.57 -31.37 51.32
N THR A 665 -11.11 -30.12 51.41
CA THR A 665 -11.65 -29.13 52.35
C THR A 665 -12.37 -28.02 51.60
N VAL A 666 -13.64 -27.81 51.90
CA VAL A 666 -14.48 -26.74 51.36
C VAL A 666 -14.76 -25.73 52.48
N TYR A 667 -14.27 -24.50 52.34
CA TYR A 667 -14.43 -23.44 53.36
C TYR A 667 -15.75 -22.65 53.27
N GLY A 668 -16.72 -23.18 52.52
CA GLY A 668 -18.03 -22.59 52.28
C GLY A 668 -19.10 -23.65 52.03
N THR A 669 -20.10 -23.33 51.22
CA THR A 669 -21.18 -24.24 50.85
C THR A 669 -20.71 -25.21 49.77
N LEU A 670 -20.84 -26.52 50.01
CA LEU A 670 -20.72 -27.54 48.96
C LEU A 670 -22.09 -27.80 48.33
N SER A 671 -22.25 -27.45 47.05
CA SER A 671 -23.48 -27.67 46.29
C SER A 671 -23.32 -28.83 45.30
N LEU A 672 -24.06 -29.92 45.53
CA LEU A 672 -24.17 -31.02 44.57
C LEU A 672 -25.35 -30.74 43.64
N LEU A 673 -25.04 -30.47 42.37
CA LEU A 673 -26.04 -30.15 41.36
C LEU A 673 -26.88 -31.38 41.00
N PRO A 674 -28.06 -31.22 40.35
CA PRO A 674 -28.90 -32.34 39.95
C PRO A 674 -28.15 -33.41 39.16
N ASN A 675 -28.32 -34.67 39.57
CA ASN A 675 -27.64 -35.85 39.04
C ASN A 675 -26.13 -35.93 39.32
N ALA A 676 -25.57 -35.05 40.16
CA ALA A 676 -24.20 -35.19 40.62
C ALA A 676 -24.05 -36.45 41.48
N THR A 677 -22.91 -37.12 41.37
CA THR A 677 -22.53 -38.26 42.21
C THR A 677 -21.21 -37.96 42.89
N LEU A 678 -21.22 -37.89 44.21
CA LEU A 678 -20.03 -37.72 45.04
C LEU A 678 -19.66 -39.07 45.67
N SER A 679 -18.45 -39.55 45.41
CA SER A 679 -17.91 -40.79 45.99
C SER A 679 -16.70 -40.49 46.86
N VAL A 680 -16.78 -40.81 48.15
CA VAL A 680 -15.69 -40.69 49.12
C VAL A 680 -15.14 -42.09 49.39
N GLN A 681 -13.98 -42.39 48.82
CA GLN A 681 -13.39 -43.73 48.88
C GLN A 681 -12.79 -44.07 50.25
N ASN A 682 -12.47 -45.35 50.45
CA ASN A 682 -11.75 -45.81 51.63
C ASN A 682 -10.45 -45.01 51.87
N GLY A 683 -10.30 -44.42 53.05
CA GLY A 683 -9.16 -43.59 53.43
C GLY A 683 -9.21 -42.14 52.92
N ALA A 684 -10.29 -41.74 52.24
CA ALA A 684 -10.52 -40.37 51.80
C ALA A 684 -11.31 -39.56 52.85
N GLN A 685 -11.13 -38.24 52.86
CA GLN A 685 -11.81 -37.34 53.80
C GLN A 685 -12.39 -36.10 53.10
N LEU A 686 -13.70 -35.90 53.23
CA LEU A 686 -14.36 -34.65 52.88
C LEU A 686 -14.62 -33.83 54.15
N LEU A 687 -14.11 -32.60 54.18
CA LEU A 687 -14.34 -31.61 55.21
C LEU A 687 -15.09 -30.40 54.61
N VAL A 688 -16.31 -30.11 55.07
CA VAL A 688 -17.09 -28.94 54.67
C VAL A 688 -17.22 -28.02 55.88
N VAL A 689 -16.48 -26.91 55.87
CA VAL A 689 -16.50 -25.84 56.89
C VAL A 689 -17.63 -24.85 56.54
N GLY A 690 -18.84 -25.37 56.36
CA GLY A 690 -20.02 -24.66 55.89
C GLY A 690 -21.16 -25.65 55.65
N ASP A 691 -22.12 -25.27 54.80
CA ASP A 691 -23.28 -26.11 54.50
C ASP A 691 -22.97 -27.13 53.39
N ILE A 692 -23.64 -28.28 53.40
CA ILE A 692 -23.77 -29.15 52.23
C ILE A 692 -25.20 -29.08 51.71
N ARG A 693 -25.34 -28.86 50.39
CA ARG A 693 -26.63 -28.81 49.69
C ARG A 693 -26.65 -29.85 48.58
N ALA A 694 -27.59 -30.77 48.63
CA ALA A 694 -27.72 -31.84 47.64
C ALA A 694 -29.14 -31.86 47.08
N ASP A 695 -29.32 -31.50 45.81
CA ASP A 695 -30.63 -31.62 45.14
C ASP A 695 -30.54 -32.66 44.04
N SER A 696 -31.31 -33.74 44.19
CA SER A 696 -31.35 -34.86 43.24
C SER A 696 -29.96 -35.44 42.94
N ALA A 697 -29.09 -35.44 43.96
CA ALA A 697 -27.70 -35.91 43.88
C ALA A 697 -27.51 -37.21 44.67
N SER A 698 -26.45 -37.95 44.35
CA SER A 698 -26.05 -39.17 45.05
C SER A 698 -24.74 -38.97 45.79
N VAL A 699 -24.71 -39.30 47.08
CA VAL A 699 -23.50 -39.30 47.91
C VAL A 699 -23.24 -40.71 48.38
N SER A 700 -22.01 -41.18 48.17
CA SER A 700 -21.54 -42.47 48.67
C SER A 700 -20.27 -42.28 49.49
N VAL A 701 -20.25 -42.86 50.69
CA VAL A 701 -19.11 -42.87 51.60
C VAL A 701 -18.75 -44.32 51.85
N GLU A 702 -17.64 -44.78 51.28
CA GLU A 702 -17.18 -46.16 51.41
C GLU A 702 -16.71 -46.47 52.84
N SER A 703 -16.60 -47.76 53.17
CA SER A 703 -16.01 -48.20 54.43
C SER A 703 -14.58 -47.67 54.58
N GLY A 704 -14.32 -46.94 55.67
CA GLY A 704 -13.05 -46.24 55.91
C GLY A 704 -12.96 -44.82 55.32
N GLY A 705 -13.93 -44.39 54.52
CA GLY A 705 -14.08 -42.99 54.10
C GLY A 705 -14.78 -42.14 55.17
N SER A 706 -14.53 -40.82 55.17
CA SER A 706 -15.14 -39.90 56.14
C SER A 706 -15.67 -38.60 55.52
N VAL A 707 -16.84 -38.17 55.97
CA VAL A 707 -17.44 -36.88 55.63
C VAL A 707 -17.73 -36.11 56.92
N TYR A 708 -17.25 -34.88 57.01
CA TYR A 708 -17.51 -34.00 58.14
C TYR A 708 -18.02 -32.64 57.65
N VAL A 709 -19.21 -32.26 58.10
CA VAL A 709 -19.90 -31.01 57.75
C VAL A 709 -20.07 -30.20 59.03
N GLN A 710 -19.54 -28.98 59.05
CA GLN A 710 -19.65 -28.10 60.21
C GLN A 710 -20.97 -27.33 60.25
N GLY A 711 -21.52 -26.99 59.08
CA GLY A 711 -22.80 -26.29 58.94
C GLY A 711 -23.99 -27.22 58.66
N HIS A 712 -25.01 -26.67 58.01
CA HIS A 712 -26.25 -27.38 57.72
C HIS A 712 -26.07 -28.41 56.61
N SER A 713 -26.73 -29.55 56.75
CA SER A 713 -26.91 -30.52 55.67
C SER A 713 -28.35 -30.44 55.16
N VAL A 714 -28.52 -29.91 53.95
CA VAL A 714 -29.83 -29.81 53.30
C VAL A 714 -29.84 -30.71 52.07
N SER A 715 -30.72 -31.70 52.05
CA SER A 715 -30.85 -32.62 50.93
C SER A 715 -32.29 -32.74 50.45
N LYS A 716 -32.45 -32.93 49.14
CA LYS A 716 -33.74 -33.09 48.49
C LYS A 716 -33.67 -34.15 47.40
N SER A 717 -34.52 -35.16 47.48
CA SER A 717 -34.72 -36.19 46.43
C SER A 717 -33.43 -36.89 45.98
N GLY A 718 -32.44 -36.97 46.86
CA GLY A 718 -31.14 -37.59 46.62
C GLY A 718 -31.01 -39.00 47.20
N THR A 719 -29.85 -39.60 46.99
CA THR A 719 -29.47 -40.89 47.59
C THR A 719 -28.21 -40.73 48.41
N TRP A 720 -28.23 -41.16 49.67
CA TRP A 720 -27.10 -41.12 50.58
C TRP A 720 -26.77 -42.54 51.04
N ARG A 721 -25.62 -43.07 50.60
CA ARG A 721 -25.09 -44.36 51.03
C ARG A 721 -23.87 -44.12 51.91
N VAL A 722 -23.96 -44.43 53.20
CA VAL A 722 -22.88 -44.17 54.17
C VAL A 722 -22.44 -45.48 54.80
N ASP A 723 -21.43 -46.13 54.23
CA ASP A 723 -20.77 -47.33 54.78
C ASP A 723 -19.55 -46.97 55.67
N GLY A 724 -19.03 -45.74 55.54
CA GLY A 724 -17.99 -45.15 56.39
C GLY A 724 -18.55 -44.32 57.54
N SER A 725 -17.95 -43.15 57.79
CA SER A 725 -18.43 -42.21 58.83
C SER A 725 -18.88 -40.88 58.24
N MET A 726 -20.04 -40.39 58.65
CA MET A 726 -20.51 -39.04 58.35
C MET A 726 -20.86 -38.30 59.65
N ARG A 727 -20.41 -37.05 59.77
CA ARG A 727 -20.74 -36.19 60.91
C ARG A 727 -21.21 -34.82 60.45
N MET A 728 -22.26 -34.32 61.07
CA MET A 728 -22.83 -32.98 60.88
C MET A 728 -22.89 -32.27 62.23
N ASP A 729 -22.30 -31.08 62.33
CA ASP A 729 -22.29 -30.31 63.58
C ASP A 729 -23.50 -29.40 63.76
N GLU A 730 -24.25 -29.09 62.69
CA GLU A 730 -25.54 -28.38 62.75
C GLU A 730 -26.69 -29.30 62.29
N TYR A 731 -27.74 -28.72 61.70
CA TYR A 731 -28.98 -29.42 61.39
C TYR A 731 -28.88 -30.29 60.14
N LEU A 732 -29.64 -31.39 60.15
CA LEU A 732 -29.94 -32.19 58.96
C LEU A 732 -31.39 -31.92 58.55
N ASP A 733 -31.64 -31.32 57.38
CA ASP A 733 -32.96 -31.22 56.75
C ASP A 733 -32.97 -32.07 55.48
N SER A 734 -33.64 -33.22 55.55
CA SER A 734 -33.75 -34.19 54.47
C SER A 734 -35.19 -34.24 53.94
N PHE A 735 -35.35 -34.09 52.63
CA PHE A 735 -36.64 -34.09 51.95
C PHE A 735 -36.70 -35.12 50.83
N SER A 736 -37.49 -36.18 51.00
CA SER A 736 -37.66 -37.26 50.01
C SER A 736 -36.36 -37.96 49.61
N ASP A 737 -35.33 -37.93 50.48
CA ASP A 737 -34.07 -38.61 50.21
C ASP A 737 -34.14 -40.10 50.57
N VAL A 738 -33.22 -40.88 50.01
CA VAL A 738 -32.99 -42.27 50.39
C VAL A 738 -31.67 -42.39 51.16
N TRP A 739 -31.75 -42.62 52.47
CA TRP A 739 -30.61 -42.86 53.34
C TRP A 739 -30.41 -44.36 53.57
N ASN A 740 -29.26 -44.88 53.17
CA ASN A 740 -28.78 -46.23 53.44
C ASN A 740 -27.51 -46.16 54.30
N ILE A 741 -27.68 -46.35 55.60
CA ILE A 741 -26.65 -46.17 56.61
C ILE A 741 -26.06 -47.54 56.96
N GLY A 742 -24.89 -47.86 56.42
CA GLY A 742 -24.12 -49.07 56.73
C GLY A 742 -23.06 -48.87 57.82
N GLY A 743 -22.53 -47.64 57.97
CA GLY A 743 -21.57 -47.22 58.99
C GLY A 743 -22.18 -46.28 60.03
N ASP A 744 -21.50 -45.18 60.35
CA ASP A 744 -21.93 -44.24 61.40
C ASP A 744 -22.31 -42.87 60.81
N VAL A 745 -23.53 -42.40 61.09
CA VAL A 745 -23.97 -41.03 60.81
C VAL A 745 -24.26 -40.31 62.13
N THR A 746 -23.60 -39.19 62.40
CA THR A 746 -23.83 -38.38 63.61
C THR A 746 -24.33 -36.99 63.26
N VAL A 747 -25.45 -36.56 63.85
CA VAL A 747 -25.99 -35.21 63.75
C VAL A 747 -26.02 -34.59 65.14
N LYS A 748 -25.35 -33.45 65.30
CA LYS A 748 -25.16 -32.83 66.62
C LYS A 748 -26.30 -31.90 67.03
N GLU A 749 -26.91 -31.18 66.11
CA GLU A 749 -28.13 -30.40 66.38
C GLU A 749 -29.36 -31.20 65.91
N ASP A 750 -30.45 -30.54 65.50
CA ASP A 750 -31.70 -31.23 65.20
C ASP A 750 -31.68 -31.92 63.83
N THR A 751 -32.45 -33.00 63.76
CA THR A 751 -32.68 -33.79 62.54
C THR A 751 -34.13 -33.67 62.13
N LYS A 752 -34.35 -33.25 60.88
CA LYS A 752 -35.66 -33.18 60.25
C LYS A 752 -35.69 -34.08 59.02
N MET A 753 -36.63 -35.03 59.04
CA MET A 753 -36.83 -36.00 57.96
C MET A 753 -38.24 -35.85 57.42
N THR A 754 -38.36 -35.42 56.16
CA THR A 754 -39.64 -35.19 55.49
C THR A 754 -39.77 -36.07 54.27
N SER A 755 -40.68 -37.04 54.30
CA SER A 755 -40.91 -38.01 53.22
C SER A 755 -39.68 -38.85 52.84
N SER A 756 -38.60 -38.80 53.61
CA SER A 756 -37.36 -39.55 53.36
C SER A 756 -37.50 -41.02 53.75
N THR A 757 -36.72 -41.87 53.09
CA THR A 757 -36.54 -43.28 53.46
C THR A 757 -35.23 -43.43 54.21
N VAL A 758 -35.26 -44.03 55.41
CA VAL A 758 -34.06 -44.26 56.24
C VAL A 758 -33.95 -45.75 56.55
N GLY A 759 -32.81 -46.37 56.24
CA GLY A 759 -32.54 -47.77 56.52
C GLY A 759 -31.05 -48.08 56.57
N GLY A 760 -30.72 -49.38 56.61
CA GLY A 760 -29.34 -49.87 56.70
C GLY A 760 -29.01 -50.45 58.08
N ASN A 761 -27.86 -51.13 58.16
CA ASN A 761 -27.45 -51.89 59.35
C ASN A 761 -26.48 -51.12 60.27
N GLY A 762 -26.07 -49.92 59.87
CA GLY A 762 -25.23 -49.01 60.63
C GLY A 762 -26.02 -48.26 61.72
N VAL A 763 -25.48 -47.13 62.16
CA VAL A 763 -26.02 -46.33 63.27
C VAL A 763 -26.26 -44.88 62.86
N LEU A 764 -27.47 -44.38 63.14
CA LEU A 764 -27.80 -42.95 63.10
C LEU A 764 -27.82 -42.39 64.53
N ARG A 765 -26.86 -41.55 64.86
CA ARG A 765 -26.69 -40.90 66.17
C ARG A 765 -27.17 -39.45 66.11
N MET A 766 -28.09 -39.07 66.99
CA MET A 766 -28.72 -37.75 67.03
C MET A 766 -28.52 -37.14 68.41
N MET A 767 -28.02 -35.89 68.45
CA MET A 767 -27.78 -35.17 69.70
C MET A 767 -28.75 -34.00 69.96
N GLY A 768 -29.46 -33.52 68.92
CA GLY A 768 -30.62 -32.63 69.04
C GLY A 768 -31.95 -33.35 68.89
N ASP A 769 -33.00 -32.60 68.55
CA ASP A 769 -34.36 -33.11 68.37
C ASP A 769 -34.50 -33.91 67.06
N LEU A 770 -35.50 -34.79 67.02
CA LEU A 770 -35.93 -35.49 65.81
C LEU A 770 -37.35 -35.08 65.45
N MET A 771 -37.54 -34.56 64.24
CA MET A 771 -38.85 -34.29 63.65
C MET A 771 -39.04 -35.10 62.38
N VAL A 772 -40.09 -35.92 62.33
CA VAL A 772 -40.43 -36.72 61.15
C VAL A 772 -41.81 -36.32 60.62
N SER A 773 -41.90 -35.63 59.49
CA SER A 773 -43.23 -35.18 58.99
C SER A 773 -43.96 -36.24 58.15
N SER A 774 -43.22 -37.18 57.55
CA SER A 774 -43.66 -38.41 56.86
C SER A 774 -42.41 -39.20 56.41
N GLY A 775 -42.52 -40.45 55.97
CA GLY A 775 -41.38 -41.20 55.43
C GLY A 775 -41.37 -42.68 55.80
N THR A 776 -40.40 -43.42 55.26
CA THR A 776 -40.28 -44.87 55.47
C THR A 776 -39.03 -45.17 56.29
N TRP A 777 -39.20 -45.69 57.50
CA TRP A 777 -38.09 -46.12 58.35
C TRP A 777 -37.96 -47.65 58.31
N ASN A 778 -36.97 -48.14 57.57
CA ASN A 778 -36.72 -49.56 57.33
C ASN A 778 -35.84 -50.17 58.43
N LYS A 779 -36.23 -49.94 59.69
CA LYS A 779 -35.57 -50.46 60.88
C LYS A 779 -34.05 -50.12 60.96
N PRO A 780 -33.62 -48.86 60.77
CA PRO A 780 -32.23 -48.50 61.06
C PRO A 780 -31.92 -48.63 62.57
N ASN A 781 -30.66 -48.71 62.95
CA ASN A 781 -30.28 -48.54 64.36
C ASN A 781 -30.13 -47.05 64.66
N VAL A 782 -30.70 -46.60 65.78
CA VAL A 782 -30.66 -45.19 66.21
C VAL A 782 -30.09 -45.04 67.61
N VAL A 783 -29.35 -43.95 67.83
CA VAL A 783 -28.86 -43.55 69.14
C VAL A 783 -29.25 -42.11 69.40
N PHE A 784 -29.96 -41.86 70.49
CA PHE A 784 -30.20 -40.52 71.00
C PHE A 784 -29.21 -40.24 72.12
N VAL A 785 -28.33 -39.25 71.94
CA VAL A 785 -27.29 -38.93 72.93
C VAL A 785 -27.16 -37.43 73.13
N SER A 786 -27.47 -36.94 74.31
CA SER A 786 -27.38 -35.50 74.57
C SER A 786 -27.21 -35.16 76.04
N LYS A 787 -26.66 -33.96 76.29
CA LYS A 787 -26.65 -33.33 77.62
C LYS A 787 -27.79 -32.32 77.78
N LEU A 788 -28.56 -32.09 76.70
CA LEU A 788 -29.71 -31.21 76.66
C LEU A 788 -31.00 -32.05 76.50
N PRO A 789 -32.17 -31.51 76.86
CA PRO A 789 -33.44 -32.16 76.57
C PRO A 789 -33.58 -32.44 75.07
N GLN A 790 -34.13 -33.60 74.71
CA GLN A 790 -34.42 -33.96 73.32
C GLN A 790 -35.92 -34.25 73.14
N ASN A 791 -36.46 -33.95 71.97
CA ASN A 791 -37.82 -34.31 71.57
C ASN A 791 -37.84 -35.15 70.29
N VAL A 792 -38.70 -36.17 70.26
CA VAL A 792 -39.00 -36.99 69.08
C VAL A 792 -40.46 -36.78 68.70
N SER A 793 -40.68 -36.11 67.57
CA SER A 793 -41.98 -35.57 67.17
C SER A 793 -42.35 -35.86 65.70
N GLY A 794 -43.64 -35.65 65.36
CA GLY A 794 -44.22 -35.95 64.05
C GLY A 794 -44.80 -37.37 63.89
N SER A 795 -44.45 -38.06 62.81
CA SER A 795 -44.91 -39.39 62.41
C SER A 795 -44.21 -40.50 63.19
N SER A 796 -44.84 -41.68 63.25
CA SER A 796 -44.21 -42.84 63.88
C SER A 796 -43.01 -43.34 63.10
N ILE A 797 -41.96 -43.78 63.80
CA ILE A 797 -40.77 -44.37 63.20
C ILE A 797 -40.62 -45.85 63.60
N SER A 798 -39.95 -46.63 62.75
CA SER A 798 -39.62 -48.04 62.99
C SER A 798 -38.11 -48.22 62.96
N VAL A 799 -37.52 -48.69 64.05
CA VAL A 799 -36.06 -48.82 64.24
C VAL A 799 -35.71 -50.25 64.63
N ASN A 800 -34.52 -50.74 64.28
CA ASN A 800 -34.10 -52.07 64.74
C ASN A 800 -33.65 -51.97 66.21
N GLN A 801 -32.46 -51.43 66.45
CA GLN A 801 -32.00 -51.10 67.80
C GLN A 801 -32.22 -49.62 68.12
N ILE A 802 -32.61 -49.33 69.36
CA ILE A 802 -32.64 -47.97 69.92
C ILE A 802 -31.77 -47.90 71.16
N THR A 803 -30.85 -46.93 71.19
CA THR A 803 -30.05 -46.59 72.37
C THR A 803 -30.37 -45.17 72.82
N ILE A 804 -30.58 -44.96 74.12
CA ILE A 804 -30.88 -43.66 74.73
C ILE A 804 -29.81 -43.38 75.80
N GLU A 805 -29.03 -42.34 75.53
CA GLU A 805 -27.90 -41.83 76.33
C GLU A 805 -28.10 -40.31 76.58
N ASN A 806 -29.26 -39.93 77.13
CA ASN A 806 -29.59 -38.55 77.45
C ASN A 806 -29.42 -38.27 78.95
N SER A 807 -28.33 -37.59 79.30
CA SER A 807 -27.99 -37.28 80.69
C SER A 807 -28.58 -35.93 81.16
N SER A 808 -29.53 -35.35 80.43
CA SER A 808 -30.15 -34.07 80.81
C SER A 808 -31.18 -34.26 81.92
N LYS A 809 -31.44 -33.20 82.70
CA LYS A 809 -32.43 -33.25 83.80
C LYS A 809 -33.87 -33.48 83.34
N SER A 810 -34.18 -33.14 82.08
CA SER A 810 -35.51 -33.32 81.49
C SER A 810 -35.60 -34.58 80.62
N GLY A 811 -34.47 -35.22 80.34
CA GLY A 811 -34.41 -36.44 79.53
C GLY A 811 -34.82 -36.25 78.07
N ILE A 812 -35.36 -37.31 77.50
CA ILE A 812 -35.92 -37.35 76.15
C ILE A 812 -37.45 -37.47 76.19
N THR A 813 -38.15 -36.67 75.38
CA THR A 813 -39.61 -36.72 75.21
C THR A 813 -39.95 -37.41 73.90
N PHE A 814 -40.86 -38.37 73.96
CA PHE A 814 -41.43 -39.00 72.77
C PHE A 814 -42.88 -38.53 72.58
N ASP A 815 -43.10 -37.57 71.69
CA ASP A 815 -44.45 -37.15 71.25
C ASP A 815 -45.01 -38.15 70.22
N SER A 816 -44.11 -38.72 69.41
CA SER A 816 -44.39 -39.71 68.36
C SER A 816 -44.10 -41.14 68.81
N THR A 817 -44.79 -42.09 68.17
CA THR A 817 -44.59 -43.52 68.48
C THR A 817 -43.31 -44.05 67.82
N VAL A 818 -42.47 -44.72 68.60
CA VAL A 818 -41.25 -45.39 68.13
C VAL A 818 -41.42 -46.89 68.28
N TYR A 819 -41.46 -47.62 67.17
CA TYR A 819 -41.46 -49.08 67.16
C TYR A 819 -40.03 -49.58 67.08
N TYR A 820 -39.59 -50.38 68.05
CA TYR A 820 -38.27 -51.02 68.03
C TYR A 820 -38.41 -52.54 67.93
N TYR A 821 -37.56 -53.18 67.11
CA TYR A 821 -37.63 -54.62 66.81
C TYR A 821 -36.49 -55.44 67.41
N GLY A 822 -35.38 -54.78 67.75
CA GLY A 822 -34.22 -55.34 68.43
C GLY A 822 -34.14 -54.85 69.87
N ASN A 823 -32.93 -54.53 70.32
CA ASN A 823 -32.69 -54.09 71.70
C ASN A 823 -33.09 -52.63 71.92
N CYS A 824 -33.64 -52.35 73.10
CA CYS A 824 -33.75 -51.01 73.65
C CYS A 824 -32.73 -50.88 74.79
N ILE A 825 -31.72 -50.02 74.62
CA ILE A 825 -30.67 -49.76 75.62
C ILE A 825 -30.93 -48.37 76.20
N ASN A 826 -31.13 -48.28 77.51
CA ASN A 826 -31.30 -47.01 78.22
C ASN A 826 -30.23 -46.88 79.30
N ASP A 827 -29.37 -45.86 79.20
CA ASP A 827 -28.28 -45.60 80.15
C ASP A 827 -28.73 -44.60 81.22
N ASP A 828 -29.68 -45.02 82.06
CA ASP A 828 -30.32 -44.23 83.13
C ASP A 828 -30.93 -42.88 82.67
N SER A 829 -31.30 -42.77 81.40
CA SER A 829 -31.92 -41.56 80.86
C SER A 829 -33.37 -41.44 81.31
N ILE A 830 -33.80 -40.22 81.63
CA ILE A 830 -35.21 -39.92 81.90
C ILE A 830 -35.97 -40.01 80.57
N ILE A 831 -37.02 -40.82 80.52
CA ILE A 831 -37.89 -40.96 79.35
C ILE A 831 -39.27 -40.41 79.68
N VAL A 832 -39.66 -39.34 78.99
CA VAL A 832 -40.99 -38.75 79.06
C VAL A 832 -41.87 -39.39 77.98
N ASN A 833 -43.05 -39.86 78.39
CA ASN A 833 -43.98 -40.67 77.59
C ASN A 833 -43.40 -42.04 77.13
N PRO A 834 -42.90 -42.90 78.04
CA PRO A 834 -42.33 -44.21 77.65
C PRO A 834 -43.34 -45.14 76.98
N SER A 835 -44.65 -44.91 77.16
CA SER A 835 -45.72 -45.63 76.47
C SER A 835 -45.72 -45.45 74.94
N LYS A 836 -44.99 -44.45 74.43
CA LYS A 836 -44.78 -44.21 73.00
C LYS A 836 -43.65 -45.06 72.41
N MET A 837 -42.87 -45.75 73.24
CA MET A 837 -41.87 -46.72 72.80
C MET A 837 -42.46 -48.13 72.85
N ILE A 838 -42.63 -48.76 71.69
CA ILE A 838 -43.33 -50.05 71.57
C ILE A 838 -42.40 -51.11 70.99
N ALA A 839 -42.12 -52.15 71.77
CA ALA A 839 -41.43 -53.35 71.26
C ALA A 839 -42.32 -54.07 70.24
N LYS A 840 -41.73 -54.48 69.11
CA LYS A 840 -42.36 -55.31 68.09
C LYS A 840 -41.49 -56.54 67.85
N SER A 841 -42.11 -57.70 67.73
CA SER A 841 -41.42 -58.96 67.42
C SER A 841 -41.07 -59.09 65.94
#